data_AF-U9SIW5-F1
#
_entry.id   AF-U9SIW5-F1
#
_cell.length_a   1.000
_cell.length_b   1.000
_cell.length_c   1.000
_cell.angle_alpha   90.00
_cell.angle_beta   90.00
_cell.angle_gamma   90.00
#
_symmetry.space_group_name_H-M   'P 1'
#
loop_
_entity.id
_entity.type
_entity.pdbx_description
1 polymer ?
#
loop_
_entity_poly.entity_id
_entity_poly.type
_entity_poly.pdbx_seq_one_letter_code
_entity_poly.pdbx_strand_id
1 'polypeptide(L)'
;MKILELAANHSNLKIRSKALRYFINNFEEKYSGDYDPQVDIAFLPCSNRGTYAKPSECYISSECTIMKFNAVSQDLRFQVERFGVRQHPSREELLKRLNEEPPRHENKAKTIFEYLASRQTVFTDDDFKSLTDLKFIPIKKNSRAKITLASPRNCFFSVQEELKNFFSCIDFGSKAKIFLQTCGVKNEPAATELAELLVSSSREVYNSLGNLEKYLDILRKIAFNFSTIDKPSLIAVMKKSPILIGVKKRSNGIETSSLALGKDIFINDNSAYQPVFEPFTAPVESDHYMKILYSELGCRSLHDSVQEIIRPIGIRQNNLDPETEELEEKIMERASLFYYEHPDPKKSIEWFKRLKVKEASYMETTFTLDNNTIVKRRHTSACILQDIMYVTTKPAPLDIAEQIVKSIYKKFEWKNVFSVSVLLTEELTTLKRKGYPVDHILKQQNLRYAFQQSTVNVEKKIVIVTPASTQRLRNSLRDSIRSCNLNVGNINGIISQANVTIVNESKTSYCDIIPGHLLSHVGTIRDIKLYDTKIYQPEIMSPSVTVQLNHFIDILRDIANVFELVPKAVHIFYDNNSSSIAFNRDGALFFNLSYYIALHEQDCKIRPTNDAMTYWFMTFCHELAHNFVVNHSSEHEVILFFIIYGNLYVEISNNDEKPWNYMVNVHKYM
;
A
#
# COMPACT_ATOMS: atom_id res chain seq x y z
N MET A 1 33.24 -14.18 -64.57
CA MET A 1 32.70 -15.33 -63.81
C MET A 1 33.55 -16.62 -63.85
N LYS A 2 34.03 -17.15 -64.99
CA LYS A 2 34.85 -18.41 -65.05
C LYS A 2 36.03 -18.50 -64.06
N ILE A 3 36.65 -17.37 -63.71
CA ILE A 3 37.73 -17.33 -62.71
C ILE A 3 37.26 -17.74 -61.30
N LEU A 4 36.01 -17.43 -60.93
CA LEU A 4 35.39 -17.82 -59.66
C LEU A 4 35.07 -19.32 -59.65
N GLU A 5 34.63 -19.89 -60.77
CA GLU A 5 34.44 -21.34 -60.91
C GLU A 5 35.76 -22.09 -60.73
N LEU A 6 36.86 -21.57 -61.31
CA LEU A 6 38.21 -22.13 -61.10
C LEU A 6 38.67 -22.00 -59.64
N ALA A 7 38.32 -20.91 -58.96
CA ALA A 7 38.63 -20.71 -57.53
C ALA A 7 37.80 -21.64 -56.62
N ALA A 8 36.54 -21.93 -56.99
CA ALA A 8 35.62 -22.74 -56.21
C ALA A 8 35.77 -24.25 -56.45
N ASN A 9 35.81 -24.72 -57.69
CA ASN A 9 35.52 -26.12 -58.02
C ASN A 9 36.70 -26.89 -58.65
N HIS A 10 37.88 -26.26 -58.83
CA HIS A 10 39.00 -26.95 -59.47
C HIS A 10 39.62 -28.04 -58.57
N SER A 11 39.79 -29.26 -59.06
CA SER A 11 40.30 -30.41 -58.29
C SER A 11 41.68 -30.17 -57.64
N ASN A 12 42.55 -29.42 -58.32
CA ASN A 12 43.85 -29.00 -57.78
C ASN A 12 43.76 -27.74 -56.91
N LEU A 13 44.05 -27.87 -55.62
CA LEU A 13 44.09 -26.78 -54.64
C LEU A 13 45.04 -25.63 -55.04
N LYS A 14 46.19 -25.91 -55.66
CA LYS A 14 47.12 -24.86 -56.11
C LYS A 14 46.50 -23.98 -57.21
N ILE A 15 45.70 -24.58 -58.09
CA ILE A 15 45.01 -23.85 -59.15
C ILE A 15 43.89 -22.99 -58.55
N ARG A 16 43.13 -23.53 -57.59
CA ARG A 16 42.12 -22.76 -56.85
C ARG A 16 42.72 -21.53 -56.18
N SER A 17 43.80 -21.71 -55.42
CA SER A 17 44.48 -20.60 -54.74
C SER A 17 45.05 -19.57 -55.71
N LYS A 18 45.62 -20.00 -56.85
CA LYS A 18 46.11 -19.08 -57.89
C LYS A 18 44.96 -18.31 -58.56
N ALA A 19 43.85 -18.97 -58.88
CA ALA A 19 42.67 -18.35 -59.47
C ALA A 19 42.06 -17.30 -58.53
N LEU A 20 41.90 -17.65 -57.25
CA LEU A 20 41.43 -16.72 -56.21
C LEU A 20 42.36 -15.50 -56.10
N ARG A 21 43.67 -15.71 -56.00
CA ARG A 21 44.64 -14.61 -55.91
C ARG A 21 44.62 -13.72 -57.16
N TYR A 22 44.46 -14.30 -58.34
CA TYR A 22 44.33 -13.54 -59.58
C TYR A 22 43.06 -12.68 -59.58
N PHE A 23 41.92 -13.26 -59.19
CA PHE A 23 40.66 -12.52 -59.05
C PHE A 23 40.80 -11.34 -58.08
N ILE A 24 41.32 -11.60 -56.88
CA ILE A 24 41.55 -10.59 -55.83
C ILE A 24 42.44 -9.44 -56.32
N ASN A 25 43.55 -9.75 -57.00
CA ASN A 25 44.52 -8.74 -57.43
C ASN A 25 44.03 -7.89 -58.60
N ASN A 26 43.10 -8.40 -59.41
CA ASN A 26 42.60 -7.71 -60.61
C ASN A 26 41.13 -7.29 -60.46
N PHE A 27 40.59 -7.29 -59.23
CA PHE A 27 39.17 -7.07 -59.00
C PHE A 27 38.70 -5.71 -59.53
N GLU A 28 39.35 -4.63 -59.10
CA GLU A 28 38.95 -3.27 -59.46
C GLU A 28 39.00 -3.02 -60.97
N GLU A 29 40.06 -3.49 -61.62
CA GLU A 29 40.32 -3.20 -63.04
C GLU A 29 39.55 -4.09 -64.01
N LYS A 30 39.26 -5.35 -63.64
CA LYS A 30 38.75 -6.35 -64.60
C LYS A 30 37.41 -6.97 -64.23
N TYR A 31 36.98 -6.87 -62.97
CA TYR A 31 35.83 -7.66 -62.49
C TYR A 31 34.76 -6.82 -61.81
N SER A 32 35.10 -5.67 -61.22
CA SER A 32 34.19 -4.81 -60.45
C SER A 32 32.91 -4.44 -61.21
N GLY A 33 33.02 -4.11 -62.51
CA GLY A 33 31.88 -3.71 -63.35
C GLY A 33 30.87 -4.82 -63.65
N ASP A 34 31.32 -6.09 -63.67
CA ASP A 34 30.49 -7.26 -63.98
C ASP A 34 30.20 -8.14 -62.76
N TYR A 35 30.69 -7.75 -61.58
CA TYR A 35 30.59 -8.57 -60.36
C TYR A 35 29.33 -8.24 -59.57
N ASP A 36 28.52 -9.27 -59.31
CA ASP A 36 27.40 -9.21 -58.38
C ASP A 36 27.77 -9.89 -57.05
N PRO A 37 27.73 -9.19 -55.91
CA PRO A 37 27.87 -9.76 -54.58
C PRO A 37 26.94 -10.95 -54.27
N GLN A 38 25.80 -11.08 -54.95
CA GLN A 38 24.87 -12.21 -54.84
C GLN A 38 25.29 -13.45 -55.65
N VAL A 39 26.55 -13.50 -56.10
CA VAL A 39 27.10 -14.65 -56.83
C VAL A 39 26.88 -15.98 -56.10
N ASP A 40 26.33 -16.96 -56.82
CA ASP A 40 26.01 -18.29 -56.28
C ASP A 40 27.21 -19.27 -56.30
N ILE A 41 28.42 -18.76 -56.18
CA ILE A 41 29.67 -19.55 -56.27
C ILE A 41 30.41 -19.49 -54.94
N ALA A 42 30.65 -20.65 -54.34
CA ALA A 42 31.40 -20.78 -53.08
C ALA A 42 32.91 -20.71 -53.30
N PHE A 43 33.45 -19.53 -53.60
CA PHE A 43 34.87 -19.34 -53.91
C PHE A 43 35.71 -18.83 -52.73
N LEU A 44 35.09 -18.36 -51.64
CA LEU A 44 35.79 -17.78 -50.50
C LEU A 44 36.19 -18.85 -49.48
N PRO A 45 37.50 -19.05 -49.20
CA PRO A 45 37.93 -19.99 -48.18
C PRO A 45 37.57 -19.48 -46.79
N CYS A 46 36.97 -20.35 -45.99
CA CYS A 46 36.60 -20.07 -44.60
C CYS A 46 37.73 -20.47 -43.64
N SER A 47 37.60 -20.05 -42.38
CA SER A 47 38.54 -20.39 -41.30
C SER A 47 38.68 -21.90 -41.08
N ASN A 48 37.62 -22.66 -41.36
CA ASN A 48 37.66 -24.12 -41.37
C ASN A 48 38.30 -24.63 -42.65
N ARG A 49 39.39 -25.40 -42.51
CA ARG A 49 40.15 -25.93 -43.65
C ARG A 49 39.26 -26.74 -44.58
N GLY A 50 39.31 -26.43 -45.88
CA GLY A 50 38.52 -27.12 -46.90
C GLY A 50 37.07 -26.63 -47.04
N THR A 51 36.62 -25.71 -46.19
CA THR A 51 35.29 -25.09 -46.29
C THR A 51 35.38 -23.84 -47.17
N TYR A 52 34.50 -23.75 -48.15
CA TYR A 52 34.34 -22.57 -49.00
C TYR A 52 32.89 -22.12 -48.98
N ALA A 53 32.67 -20.82 -49.05
CA ALA A 53 31.35 -20.21 -48.94
C ALA A 53 31.16 -19.14 -50.01
N LYS A 54 29.89 -18.86 -50.31
CA LYS A 54 29.50 -17.67 -51.08
C LYS A 54 29.70 -16.41 -50.23
N PRO A 55 29.81 -15.22 -50.82
CA PRO A 55 29.87 -13.98 -50.06
C PRO A 55 28.72 -13.80 -49.06
N SER A 56 27.51 -14.27 -49.40
CA SER A 56 26.32 -14.23 -48.54
C SER A 56 26.34 -15.26 -47.39
N GLU A 57 27.16 -16.30 -47.48
CA GLU A 57 27.21 -17.45 -46.55
C GLU A 57 28.38 -17.38 -45.55
N CYS A 58 29.21 -16.34 -45.60
CA CYS A 58 30.35 -16.13 -44.70
C CYS A 58 30.50 -14.67 -44.25
N TYR A 59 31.26 -14.47 -43.18
CA TYR A 59 31.43 -13.17 -42.53
C TYR A 59 32.88 -12.83 -42.24
N ILE A 60 33.18 -11.54 -42.13
CA ILE A 60 34.52 -11.05 -41.82
C ILE A 60 34.89 -11.29 -40.35
N SER A 61 33.95 -11.06 -39.42
CA SER A 61 34.18 -11.31 -37.99
C SER A 61 34.23 -12.81 -37.69
N SER A 62 35.32 -13.26 -37.04
CA SER A 62 35.41 -14.65 -36.55
C SER A 62 34.46 -14.99 -35.42
N GLU A 63 33.94 -13.99 -34.70
CA GLU A 63 33.13 -14.23 -33.50
C GLU A 63 31.80 -14.92 -33.86
N CYS A 64 31.32 -14.75 -35.10
CA CYS A 64 30.11 -15.43 -35.58
C CYS A 64 30.22 -16.96 -35.58
N THR A 65 31.43 -17.51 -35.58
CA THR A 65 31.67 -18.97 -35.48
C THR A 65 31.13 -19.56 -34.18
N ILE A 66 30.96 -18.75 -33.13
CA ILE A 66 30.31 -19.14 -31.86
C ILE A 66 28.90 -19.70 -32.10
N MET A 67 28.16 -19.13 -33.06
CA MET A 67 26.84 -19.60 -33.49
C MET A 67 26.90 -20.46 -34.76
N LYS A 68 28.07 -21.03 -35.09
CA LYS A 68 28.34 -21.88 -36.27
C LYS A 68 28.16 -21.18 -37.63
N PHE A 69 28.26 -19.86 -37.70
CA PHE A 69 28.37 -19.18 -39.00
C PHE A 69 29.79 -19.30 -39.55
N ASN A 70 29.93 -19.34 -40.87
CA ASN A 70 31.25 -19.38 -41.50
C ASN A 70 31.93 -18.01 -41.40
N ALA A 71 33.17 -18.00 -40.93
CA ALA A 71 34.03 -16.81 -41.00
C ALA A 71 35.07 -17.00 -42.09
N VAL A 72 35.35 -15.96 -42.86
CA VAL A 72 36.37 -15.98 -43.92
C VAL A 72 37.76 -16.24 -43.31
N SER A 73 38.63 -16.91 -44.07
CA SER A 73 40.03 -17.14 -43.70
C SER A 73 40.72 -15.83 -43.31
N GLN A 74 41.59 -15.90 -42.29
CA GLN A 74 42.24 -14.73 -41.69
C GLN A 74 43.02 -13.88 -42.70
N ASP A 75 43.66 -14.53 -43.67
CA ASP A 75 44.48 -13.86 -44.71
C ASP A 75 43.67 -12.95 -45.63
N LEU A 76 42.35 -13.13 -45.71
CA LEU A 76 41.49 -12.41 -46.66
C LEU A 76 40.62 -11.34 -46.02
N ARG A 77 40.59 -11.21 -44.69
CA ARG A 77 39.63 -10.35 -43.97
C ARG A 77 39.62 -8.89 -44.43
N PHE A 78 40.79 -8.34 -44.77
CA PHE A 78 40.93 -6.94 -45.19
C PHE A 78 40.57 -6.67 -46.65
N GLN A 79 40.27 -7.72 -47.43
CA GLN A 79 40.09 -7.61 -48.88
C GLN A 79 38.72 -8.07 -49.36
N VAL A 80 37.88 -8.61 -48.48
CA VAL A 80 36.65 -9.30 -48.86
C VAL A 80 35.39 -8.45 -48.75
N GLU A 81 35.49 -7.29 -48.07
CA GLU A 81 34.40 -6.32 -48.00
C GLU A 81 33.97 -5.82 -49.40
N ARG A 82 34.94 -5.57 -50.29
CA ARG A 82 34.71 -5.23 -51.71
C ARG A 82 34.06 -6.36 -52.54
N PHE A 83 34.00 -7.58 -52.01
CA PHE A 83 33.24 -8.68 -52.60
C PHE A 83 31.82 -8.81 -52.00
N GLY A 84 31.40 -7.82 -51.20
CA GLY A 84 30.11 -7.81 -50.52
C GLY A 84 29.98 -8.79 -49.35
N VAL A 85 31.10 -9.30 -48.83
CA VAL A 85 31.10 -10.09 -47.59
C VAL A 85 30.75 -9.18 -46.42
N ARG A 86 29.68 -9.52 -45.70
CA ARG A 86 29.21 -8.73 -44.55
C ARG A 86 30.13 -8.91 -43.34
N GLN A 87 30.22 -7.87 -42.51
CA GLN A 87 31.02 -7.93 -41.28
C GLN A 87 30.47 -8.97 -40.29
N HIS A 88 29.14 -9.05 -40.15
CA HIS A 88 28.44 -9.93 -39.22
C HIS A 88 27.13 -10.47 -39.83
N PRO A 89 26.59 -11.58 -39.30
CA PRO A 89 25.24 -12.05 -39.62
C PRO A 89 24.18 -10.97 -39.35
N SER A 90 23.11 -10.97 -40.14
CA SER A 90 21.93 -10.14 -39.92
C SER A 90 21.17 -10.56 -38.67
N ARG A 91 20.29 -9.66 -38.17
CA ARG A 91 19.43 -9.95 -37.02
C ARG A 91 18.53 -11.19 -37.29
N GLU A 92 18.02 -11.34 -38.51
CA GLU A 92 17.14 -12.45 -38.91
C GLU A 92 17.89 -13.79 -38.88
N GLU A 93 19.14 -13.81 -39.36
CA GLU A 93 19.99 -15.00 -39.35
C GLU A 93 20.34 -15.43 -37.92
N LEU A 94 20.65 -14.47 -37.03
CA LEU A 94 20.94 -14.74 -35.62
C LEU A 94 19.72 -15.34 -34.90
N LEU A 95 18.54 -14.75 -35.07
CA LEU A 95 17.29 -15.24 -34.48
C LEU A 95 16.92 -16.62 -34.99
N LYS A 96 17.01 -16.83 -36.32
CA LYS A 96 16.74 -18.14 -36.93
C LYS A 96 17.66 -19.21 -36.37
N ARG A 97 18.97 -18.94 -36.27
CA ARG A 97 19.95 -19.88 -35.72
C ARG A 97 19.69 -20.20 -34.25
N LEU A 98 19.32 -19.21 -33.44
CA LEU A 98 19.00 -19.43 -32.02
C LEU A 98 17.74 -20.28 -31.84
N ASN A 99 16.74 -20.08 -32.70
CA ASN A 99 15.49 -20.84 -32.69
C ASN A 99 15.66 -22.30 -33.18
N GLU A 100 16.38 -22.52 -34.28
CA GLU A 100 16.59 -23.84 -34.88
C GLU A 100 17.63 -24.67 -34.10
N GLU A 101 18.69 -24.04 -33.60
CA GLU A 101 19.80 -24.70 -32.90
C GLU A 101 20.14 -24.05 -31.55
N PRO A 102 19.21 -24.04 -30.58
CA PRO A 102 19.45 -23.42 -29.27
C PRO A 102 20.57 -24.15 -28.49
N PRO A 103 21.35 -23.41 -27.67
CA PRO A 103 22.45 -24.00 -26.93
C PRO A 103 21.96 -25.02 -25.89
N ARG A 104 22.53 -26.22 -25.90
CA ARG A 104 22.19 -27.30 -24.96
C ARG A 104 23.22 -27.53 -23.85
N HIS A 105 24.30 -26.75 -23.82
CA HIS A 105 25.34 -26.88 -22.81
C HIS A 105 25.67 -25.52 -22.23
N GLU A 106 25.87 -25.47 -20.92
CA GLU A 106 26.07 -24.24 -20.14
C GLU A 106 27.23 -23.37 -20.69
N ASN A 107 28.40 -23.98 -20.91
CA ASN A 107 29.56 -23.26 -21.46
C ASN A 107 29.31 -22.68 -22.86
N LYS A 108 28.62 -23.44 -23.73
CA LYS A 108 28.28 -22.96 -25.09
C LYS A 108 27.20 -21.88 -25.05
N ALA A 109 26.22 -22.04 -24.17
CA ALA A 109 25.16 -21.06 -23.95
C ALA A 109 25.75 -19.72 -23.49
N LYS A 110 26.65 -19.76 -22.50
CA LYS A 110 27.41 -18.59 -22.06
C LYS A 110 28.07 -17.87 -23.23
N THR A 111 28.90 -18.57 -24.02
CA THR A 111 29.60 -17.93 -25.15
C THR A 111 28.64 -17.36 -26.20
N ILE A 112 27.53 -18.05 -26.49
CA ILE A 112 26.50 -17.58 -27.44
C ILE A 112 25.80 -16.33 -26.91
N PHE A 113 25.40 -16.31 -25.63
CA PHE A 113 24.73 -15.16 -25.03
C PHE A 113 25.66 -13.96 -24.88
N GLU A 114 26.94 -14.16 -24.59
CA GLU A 114 27.95 -13.09 -24.60
C GLU A 114 28.14 -12.49 -26.01
N TYR A 115 28.13 -13.34 -27.05
CA TYR A 115 28.18 -12.87 -28.44
C TYR A 115 26.91 -12.11 -28.85
N LEU A 116 25.73 -12.60 -28.47
CA LEU A 116 24.47 -11.92 -28.74
C LEU A 116 24.38 -10.58 -27.98
N ALA A 117 24.94 -10.50 -26.77
CA ALA A 117 25.06 -9.27 -26.00
C ALA A 117 25.95 -8.23 -26.72
N SER A 118 27.08 -8.64 -27.32
CA SER A 118 27.94 -7.71 -28.06
C SER A 118 27.30 -7.20 -29.36
N ARG A 119 26.28 -7.91 -29.85
CA ARG A 119 25.49 -7.56 -31.04
C ARG A 119 24.12 -6.99 -30.70
N GLN A 120 23.84 -6.70 -29.43
CA GLN A 120 22.48 -6.42 -28.97
C GLN A 120 21.79 -5.24 -29.68
N THR A 121 22.56 -4.24 -30.12
CA THR A 121 22.06 -3.03 -30.80
C THR A 121 21.44 -3.28 -32.18
N VAL A 122 21.60 -4.48 -32.76
CA VAL A 122 21.01 -4.82 -34.07
C VAL A 122 19.60 -5.40 -33.96
N PHE A 123 19.16 -5.78 -32.75
CA PHE A 123 17.84 -6.34 -32.50
C PHE A 123 16.84 -5.22 -32.21
N THR A 124 15.59 -5.47 -32.58
CA THR A 124 14.46 -4.59 -32.28
C THR A 124 13.74 -5.02 -31.01
N ASP A 125 12.89 -4.15 -30.45
CA ASP A 125 12.06 -4.49 -29.30
C ASP A 125 11.12 -5.68 -29.57
N ASP A 126 10.63 -5.82 -30.81
CA ASP A 126 9.77 -6.93 -31.20
C ASP A 126 10.53 -8.26 -31.31
N ASP A 127 11.81 -8.22 -31.67
CA ASP A 127 12.70 -9.37 -31.61
C ASP A 127 12.85 -9.84 -30.14
N PHE A 128 13.09 -8.91 -29.21
CA PHE A 128 13.21 -9.25 -27.78
C PHE A 128 11.90 -9.77 -27.18
N LYS A 129 10.75 -9.19 -27.53
CA LYS A 129 9.42 -9.71 -27.12
C LYS A 129 9.21 -11.15 -27.60
N SER A 130 9.61 -11.44 -28.84
CA SER A 130 9.52 -12.80 -29.40
C SER A 130 10.43 -13.79 -28.67
N LEU A 131 11.61 -13.33 -28.23
CA LEU A 131 12.55 -14.14 -27.45
C LEU A 131 12.04 -14.43 -26.03
N THR A 132 11.19 -13.59 -25.44
CA THR A 132 10.68 -13.76 -24.07
C THR A 132 10.02 -15.11 -23.82
N ASP A 133 9.31 -15.64 -24.82
CA ASP A 133 8.62 -16.94 -24.75
C ASP A 133 9.39 -18.08 -25.42
N LEU A 134 10.43 -17.78 -26.19
CA LEU A 134 11.23 -18.78 -26.87
C LEU A 134 12.06 -19.60 -25.87
N LYS A 135 11.96 -20.92 -25.94
CA LYS A 135 12.73 -21.83 -25.08
C LYS A 135 14.12 -22.07 -25.65
N PHE A 136 15.09 -21.24 -25.27
CA PHE A 136 16.48 -21.38 -25.71
C PHE A 136 17.51 -21.41 -24.56
N ILE A 137 17.10 -21.18 -23.31
CA ILE A 137 18.00 -21.15 -22.16
C ILE A 137 18.14 -22.56 -21.58
N PRO A 138 19.33 -23.18 -21.59
CA PRO A 138 19.50 -24.50 -20.99
C PRO A 138 19.51 -24.42 -19.46
N ILE A 139 18.64 -25.19 -18.83
CA ILE A 139 18.54 -25.34 -17.37
C ILE A 139 18.72 -26.82 -16.98
N LYS A 140 19.32 -27.06 -15.82
CA LYS A 140 19.47 -28.40 -15.24
C LYS A 140 18.32 -28.63 -14.26
N LYS A 141 17.40 -29.54 -14.58
CA LYS A 141 16.27 -29.87 -13.69
C LYS A 141 16.57 -31.17 -12.93
N ASN A 142 16.71 -31.08 -11.61
CA ASN A 142 17.04 -32.16 -10.68
C ASN A 142 18.40 -32.86 -10.95
N SER A 143 18.91 -33.56 -9.93
CA SER A 143 20.20 -34.27 -9.88
C SER A 143 20.43 -35.34 -10.95
N ARG A 144 19.49 -35.55 -11.88
CA ARG A 144 19.57 -36.50 -13.00
C ARG A 144 19.97 -35.84 -14.33
N ALA A 145 20.96 -34.94 -14.35
CA ALA A 145 21.70 -34.44 -15.54
C ALA A 145 20.93 -34.11 -16.85
N LYS A 146 19.59 -34.06 -16.87
CA LYS A 146 18.77 -33.87 -18.06
C LYS A 146 18.60 -32.38 -18.27
N ILE A 147 19.23 -31.88 -19.32
CA ILE A 147 19.15 -30.47 -19.70
C ILE A 147 17.82 -30.23 -20.40
N THR A 148 17.05 -29.27 -19.90
CA THR A 148 15.80 -28.79 -20.52
C THR A 148 15.96 -27.35 -20.94
N LEU A 149 15.22 -26.91 -21.98
CA LEU A 149 15.22 -25.52 -22.41
C LEU A 149 14.08 -24.76 -21.74
N ALA A 150 14.40 -23.62 -21.14
CA ALA A 150 13.47 -22.69 -20.54
C ALA A 150 13.39 -21.40 -21.37
N SER A 151 12.25 -20.72 -21.26
CA SER A 151 12.07 -19.38 -21.81
C SER A 151 12.58 -18.32 -20.82
N PRO A 152 13.07 -17.16 -21.31
CA PRO A 152 13.49 -16.05 -20.46
C PRO A 152 12.48 -15.67 -19.37
N ARG A 153 11.18 -15.63 -19.71
CA ARG A 153 10.09 -15.33 -18.77
C ARG A 153 10.09 -16.17 -17.50
N ASN A 154 10.52 -17.43 -17.60
CA ASN A 154 10.47 -18.41 -16.51
C ASN A 154 11.83 -18.57 -15.80
N CYS A 155 12.79 -17.69 -16.07
CA CYS A 155 14.13 -17.71 -15.51
C CYS A 155 14.41 -16.49 -14.64
N PHE A 156 15.28 -16.68 -13.65
CA PHE A 156 15.67 -15.65 -12.70
C PHE A 156 17.18 -15.65 -12.47
N PHE A 157 17.77 -14.49 -12.24
CA PHE A 157 19.20 -14.38 -11.88
C PHE A 157 19.47 -14.66 -10.40
N SER A 158 18.49 -14.38 -9.53
CA SER A 158 18.59 -14.56 -8.10
C SER A 158 17.28 -15.13 -7.56
N VAL A 159 17.39 -16.15 -6.72
CA VAL A 159 16.27 -16.78 -6.01
C VAL A 159 16.76 -17.08 -4.60
N GLN A 160 15.90 -16.89 -3.60
CA GLN A 160 16.17 -17.32 -2.23
C GLN A 160 16.57 -18.81 -2.21
N GLU A 161 17.59 -19.17 -1.43
CA GLU A 161 18.19 -20.52 -1.42
C GLU A 161 17.13 -21.63 -1.30
N GLU A 162 16.16 -21.42 -0.43
CA GLU A 162 15.09 -22.39 -0.15
C GLU A 162 14.09 -22.54 -1.30
N LEU A 163 14.00 -21.53 -2.19
CA LEU A 163 13.10 -21.52 -3.34
C LEU A 163 13.78 -21.95 -4.65
N LYS A 164 15.11 -22.20 -4.64
CA LYS A 164 15.86 -22.61 -5.83
C LYS A 164 15.38 -23.90 -6.46
N ASN A 165 14.74 -24.78 -5.70
CA ASN A 165 14.16 -26.02 -6.22
C ASN A 165 12.87 -25.80 -7.02
N PHE A 166 12.22 -24.65 -6.85
CA PHE A 166 10.94 -24.31 -7.47
C PHE A 166 11.10 -23.38 -8.67
N PHE A 167 12.13 -22.53 -8.69
CA PHE A 167 12.39 -21.58 -9.76
C PHE A 167 13.65 -21.91 -10.57
N SER A 168 13.66 -21.54 -11.85
CA SER A 168 14.83 -21.74 -12.71
C SER A 168 15.84 -20.60 -12.52
N CYS A 169 16.73 -20.76 -11.54
CA CYS A 169 17.83 -19.82 -11.30
C CYS A 169 18.96 -20.08 -12.31
N ILE A 170 19.43 -19.04 -13.01
CA ILE A 170 20.48 -19.14 -14.01
C ILE A 170 21.61 -18.15 -13.76
N ASP A 171 22.83 -18.56 -14.06
CA ASP A 171 24.00 -17.69 -14.11
C ASP A 171 24.91 -18.09 -15.28
N PHE A 172 25.04 -17.20 -16.26
CA PHE A 172 25.93 -17.35 -17.40
C PHE A 172 27.05 -16.29 -17.41
N GLY A 173 27.24 -15.57 -16.29
CA GLY A 173 28.18 -14.46 -16.16
C GLY A 173 27.59 -13.11 -16.55
N SER A 174 28.30 -12.04 -16.16
CA SER A 174 27.84 -10.65 -16.25
C SER A 174 27.60 -10.18 -17.68
N LYS A 175 28.40 -10.61 -18.65
CA LYS A 175 28.22 -10.24 -20.07
C LYS A 175 26.96 -10.85 -20.67
N ALA A 176 26.74 -12.15 -20.46
CA ALA A 176 25.54 -12.85 -20.92
C ALA A 176 24.26 -12.32 -20.24
N LYS A 177 24.36 -11.90 -18.97
CA LYS A 177 23.25 -11.32 -18.21
C LYS A 177 22.59 -10.15 -18.93
N ILE A 178 23.36 -9.29 -19.61
CA ILE A 178 22.84 -8.10 -20.31
C ILE A 178 21.81 -8.50 -21.39
N PHE A 179 22.18 -9.45 -22.25
CA PHE A 179 21.29 -9.96 -23.30
C PHE A 179 20.08 -10.69 -22.71
N LEU A 180 20.30 -11.57 -21.74
CA LEU A 180 19.23 -12.37 -21.12
C LEU A 180 18.20 -11.51 -20.37
N GLN A 181 18.65 -10.47 -19.68
CA GLN A 181 17.78 -9.52 -19.00
C GLN A 181 16.89 -8.78 -20.01
N THR A 182 17.46 -8.40 -21.16
CA THR A 182 16.71 -7.75 -22.25
C THR A 182 15.71 -8.70 -22.91
N CYS A 183 16.04 -9.99 -22.99
CA CYS A 183 15.10 -11.02 -23.45
C CYS A 183 13.94 -11.29 -22.47
N GLY A 184 13.99 -10.78 -21.24
CA GLY A 184 12.93 -10.92 -20.23
C GLY A 184 13.26 -11.82 -19.03
N VAL A 185 14.52 -12.21 -18.83
CA VAL A 185 14.94 -12.85 -17.56
C VAL A 185 14.89 -11.82 -16.44
N LYS A 186 14.14 -12.14 -15.37
CA LYS A 186 13.97 -11.23 -14.23
C LYS A 186 15.12 -11.38 -13.22
N ASN A 187 15.35 -10.34 -12.42
CA ASN A 187 16.33 -10.42 -11.34
C ASN A 187 15.88 -11.41 -10.26
N GLU A 188 14.62 -11.35 -9.85
CA GLU A 188 14.02 -12.21 -8.83
C GLU A 188 12.54 -12.50 -9.14
N PRO A 189 11.95 -13.57 -8.58
CA PRO A 189 10.52 -13.84 -8.69
C PRO A 189 9.71 -12.72 -8.04
N ALA A 190 8.78 -12.12 -8.79
CA ALA A 190 7.89 -11.11 -8.26
C ALA A 190 6.69 -11.76 -7.55
N ALA A 191 5.83 -10.95 -6.94
CA ALA A 191 4.64 -11.42 -6.25
C ALA A 191 3.71 -12.28 -7.12
N THR A 192 3.63 -12.01 -8.43
CA THR A 192 2.84 -12.83 -9.35
C THR A 192 3.40 -14.25 -9.47
N GLU A 193 4.72 -14.41 -9.65
CA GLU A 193 5.33 -15.73 -9.75
C GLU A 193 5.34 -16.49 -8.41
N LEU A 194 5.48 -15.77 -7.29
CA LEU A 194 5.32 -16.36 -5.96
C LEU A 194 3.88 -16.84 -5.74
N ALA A 195 2.87 -16.07 -6.13
CA ALA A 195 1.47 -16.45 -6.04
C ALA A 195 1.15 -17.67 -6.91
N GLU A 196 1.65 -17.72 -8.15
CA GLU A 196 1.55 -18.88 -9.03
C GLU A 196 2.18 -20.13 -8.39
N LEU A 197 3.36 -19.99 -7.79
CA LEU A 197 4.03 -21.07 -7.08
C LEU A 197 3.20 -21.58 -5.89
N LEU A 198 2.65 -20.69 -5.07
CA LEU A 198 1.84 -21.11 -3.92
C LEU A 198 0.57 -21.83 -4.37
N VAL A 199 -0.09 -21.36 -5.43
CA VAL A 199 -1.25 -22.04 -6.01
C VAL A 199 -0.89 -23.44 -6.52
N SER A 200 0.27 -23.62 -7.16
CA SER A 200 0.65 -24.91 -7.72
C SER A 200 1.24 -25.88 -6.69
N SER A 201 1.86 -25.39 -5.62
CA SER A 201 2.73 -26.22 -4.76
C SER A 201 2.86 -25.70 -3.32
N SER A 202 1.81 -25.11 -2.72
CA SER A 202 1.88 -24.54 -1.37
C SER A 202 2.39 -25.50 -0.31
N ARG A 203 1.98 -26.78 -0.37
CA ARG A 203 2.38 -27.80 0.61
C ARG A 203 3.84 -28.19 0.49
N GLU A 204 4.33 -28.38 -0.74
CA GLU A 204 5.73 -28.68 -0.99
C GLU A 204 6.62 -27.51 -0.57
N VAL A 205 6.22 -26.28 -0.88
CA VAL A 205 6.93 -25.06 -0.45
C VAL A 205 6.96 -24.98 1.08
N TYR A 206 5.80 -25.11 1.75
CA TYR A 206 5.71 -25.06 3.21
C TYR A 206 6.60 -26.13 3.88
N ASN A 207 6.54 -27.37 3.40
CA ASN A 207 7.35 -28.47 3.93
C ASN A 207 8.85 -28.28 3.65
N SER A 208 9.21 -27.74 2.48
CA SER A 208 10.61 -27.50 2.11
C SER A 208 11.24 -26.34 2.88
N LEU A 209 10.46 -25.34 3.29
CA LEU A 209 10.97 -24.21 4.07
C LEU A 209 11.27 -24.60 5.53
N GLY A 210 10.53 -25.58 6.07
CA GLY A 210 10.68 -26.10 7.43
C GLY A 210 10.45 -25.07 8.54
N ASN A 211 9.98 -23.86 8.19
CA ASN A 211 9.83 -22.72 9.08
C ASN A 211 8.60 -21.89 8.66
N LEU A 212 7.70 -21.66 9.61
CA LEU A 212 6.48 -20.89 9.44
C LEU A 212 6.74 -19.45 8.98
N GLU A 213 7.68 -18.75 9.62
CA GLU A 213 7.98 -17.34 9.31
C GLU A 213 8.50 -17.17 7.89
N LYS A 214 9.29 -18.12 7.39
CA LYS A 214 9.76 -18.08 5.99
C LYS A 214 8.59 -18.17 5.00
N TYR A 215 7.56 -18.96 5.31
CA TYR A 215 6.36 -19.03 4.48
C TYR A 215 5.54 -17.73 4.60
N LEU A 216 5.42 -17.18 5.82
CA LEU A 216 4.78 -15.88 6.04
C LEU A 216 5.50 -14.75 5.30
N ASP A 217 6.83 -14.77 5.19
CA ASP A 217 7.59 -13.79 4.40
C ASP A 217 7.23 -13.82 2.90
N ILE A 218 6.96 -15.00 2.34
CA ILE A 218 6.46 -15.13 0.97
C ILE A 218 5.06 -14.49 0.88
N LEU A 219 4.17 -14.79 1.84
CA LEU A 219 2.85 -14.17 1.89
C LEU A 219 2.92 -12.65 2.07
N ARG A 220 3.84 -12.13 2.88
CA ARG A 220 4.06 -10.67 3.06
C ARG A 220 4.51 -10.01 1.76
N LYS A 221 5.42 -10.63 1.01
CA LYS A 221 5.84 -10.14 -0.32
C LYS A 221 4.68 -10.11 -1.32
N ILE A 222 3.82 -11.13 -1.29
CA ILE A 222 2.60 -11.17 -2.10
C ILE A 222 1.62 -10.10 -1.63
N ALA A 223 1.39 -9.96 -0.33
CA ALA A 223 0.47 -9.01 0.27
C ALA A 223 0.83 -7.56 -0.08
N PHE A 224 2.11 -7.20 0.10
CA PHE A 224 2.63 -5.87 -0.20
C PHE A 224 2.41 -5.46 -1.67
N ASN A 225 2.50 -6.42 -2.59
CA ASN A 225 2.35 -6.18 -4.03
C ASN A 225 1.04 -6.75 -4.60
N PHE A 226 0.04 -7.06 -3.77
CA PHE A 226 -1.13 -7.82 -4.20
C PHE A 226 -1.94 -7.07 -5.27
N SER A 227 -2.06 -5.75 -5.12
CA SER A 227 -2.70 -4.85 -6.09
C SER A 227 -2.01 -4.79 -7.45
N THR A 228 -0.72 -5.18 -7.52
CA THR A 228 0.04 -5.22 -8.79
C THR A 228 -0.16 -6.50 -9.58
N ILE A 229 -0.80 -7.53 -8.99
CA ILE A 229 -1.07 -8.80 -9.64
C ILE A 229 -2.25 -8.63 -10.61
N ASP A 230 -1.95 -8.24 -11.85
CA ASP A 230 -2.93 -8.07 -12.93
C ASP A 230 -3.31 -9.41 -13.58
N LYS A 231 -3.77 -10.36 -12.77
CA LYS A 231 -4.24 -11.70 -13.21
C LYS A 231 -5.47 -12.13 -12.40
N PRO A 232 -6.68 -11.69 -12.79
CA PRO A 232 -7.92 -12.05 -12.09
C PRO A 232 -8.15 -13.57 -12.00
N SER A 233 -7.73 -14.31 -13.02
CA SER A 233 -7.81 -15.78 -13.04
C SER A 233 -6.94 -16.41 -11.96
N LEU A 234 -5.72 -15.89 -11.72
CA LEU A 234 -4.84 -16.35 -10.66
C LEU A 234 -5.46 -16.08 -9.28
N ILE A 235 -5.96 -14.86 -9.06
CA ILE A 235 -6.61 -14.47 -7.80
C ILE A 235 -7.82 -15.38 -7.52
N ALA A 236 -8.64 -15.69 -8.53
CA ALA A 236 -9.77 -16.61 -8.39
C ALA A 236 -9.35 -18.03 -7.96
N VAL A 237 -8.19 -18.50 -8.44
CA VAL A 237 -7.62 -19.79 -8.01
C VAL A 237 -7.03 -19.69 -6.61
N MET A 238 -6.35 -18.59 -6.25
CA MET A 238 -5.84 -18.34 -4.90
C MET A 238 -6.95 -18.40 -3.84
N LYS A 239 -8.11 -17.77 -4.10
CA LYS A 239 -9.30 -17.82 -3.21
C LYS A 239 -9.80 -19.25 -2.94
N LYS A 240 -9.50 -20.19 -3.84
CA LYS A 240 -9.94 -21.60 -3.78
C LYS A 240 -8.82 -22.56 -3.41
N SER A 241 -7.63 -22.07 -3.09
CA SER A 241 -6.44 -22.88 -2.84
C SER A 241 -5.99 -22.75 -1.38
N PRO A 242 -5.56 -23.84 -0.71
CA PRO A 242 -5.08 -23.79 0.67
C PRO A 242 -3.65 -23.24 0.71
N ILE A 243 -3.52 -21.92 0.57
CA ILE A 243 -2.25 -21.18 0.50
C ILE A 243 -2.03 -20.27 1.71
N LEU A 244 -3.05 -20.07 2.54
CA LEU A 244 -2.97 -19.20 3.71
C LEU A 244 -2.66 -20.00 4.97
N ILE A 245 -1.97 -19.37 5.90
CA ILE A 245 -1.70 -19.96 7.21
C ILE A 245 -2.85 -19.58 8.15
N GLY A 246 -3.59 -20.58 8.62
CA GLY A 246 -4.48 -20.42 9.77
C GLY A 246 -3.75 -20.82 11.05
N VAL A 247 -3.84 -19.99 12.09
CA VAL A 247 -3.35 -20.31 13.44
C VAL A 247 -4.54 -20.61 14.35
N LYS A 248 -4.53 -21.78 14.97
CA LYS A 248 -5.51 -22.19 15.98
C LYS A 248 -4.86 -22.18 17.36
N LYS A 249 -5.27 -21.20 18.19
CA LYS A 249 -4.87 -21.08 19.60
C LYS A 249 -5.88 -21.83 20.47
N ARG A 250 -5.43 -22.84 21.22
CA ARG A 250 -6.28 -23.60 22.15
C ARG A 250 -6.28 -22.99 23.54
N SER A 251 -7.31 -23.29 24.33
CA SER A 251 -7.46 -22.81 25.71
C SER A 251 -6.29 -23.15 26.64
N ASN A 252 -5.52 -24.20 26.32
CA ASN A 252 -4.33 -24.62 27.06
C ASN A 252 -3.04 -23.89 26.62
N GLY A 253 -3.13 -22.87 25.76
CA GLY A 253 -2.00 -22.08 25.26
C GLY A 253 -1.23 -22.75 24.11
N ILE A 254 -1.62 -23.94 23.66
CA ILE A 254 -0.98 -24.60 22.52
C ILE A 254 -1.48 -23.94 21.23
N GLU A 255 -0.54 -23.46 20.43
CA GLU A 255 -0.80 -22.91 19.10
C GLU A 255 -0.44 -23.95 18.03
N THR A 256 -1.34 -24.12 17.07
CA THR A 256 -1.12 -24.98 15.90
C THR A 256 -1.37 -24.19 14.63
N SER A 257 -0.45 -24.27 13.67
CA SER A 257 -0.56 -23.60 12.39
C SER A 257 -0.66 -24.60 11.24
N SER A 258 -1.47 -24.29 10.24
CA SER A 258 -1.60 -25.12 9.04
C SER A 258 -2.06 -24.32 7.84
N LEU A 259 -1.74 -24.81 6.64
CA LEU A 259 -2.30 -24.29 5.40
C LEU A 259 -3.80 -24.57 5.33
N ALA A 260 -4.60 -23.53 5.08
CA ALA A 260 -6.05 -23.61 4.95
C ALA A 260 -6.59 -22.66 3.87
N LEU A 261 -7.87 -22.85 3.51
CA LEU A 261 -8.58 -21.96 2.60
C LEU A 261 -8.96 -20.67 3.34
N GLY A 262 -9.03 -19.54 2.62
CA GLY A 262 -9.43 -18.26 3.23
C GLY A 262 -10.79 -18.34 3.92
N LYS A 263 -11.77 -19.02 3.32
CA LYS A 263 -13.12 -19.20 3.90
C LYS A 263 -13.14 -19.93 5.26
N ASP A 264 -12.09 -20.70 5.58
CA ASP A 264 -11.97 -21.48 6.80
C ASP A 264 -11.13 -20.76 7.87
N ILE A 265 -10.63 -19.55 7.56
CA ILE A 265 -9.84 -18.70 8.45
C ILE A 265 -10.62 -17.43 8.75
N PHE A 266 -10.58 -16.99 10.01
CA PHE A 266 -11.17 -15.73 10.43
C PHE A 266 -10.12 -14.66 10.71
N ILE A 267 -10.46 -13.40 10.46
CA ILE A 267 -9.71 -12.25 10.95
C ILE A 267 -10.10 -12.04 12.40
N ASN A 268 -9.13 -12.14 13.33
CA ASN A 268 -9.38 -11.96 14.76
C ASN A 268 -9.48 -10.47 15.13
N ASP A 269 -10.61 -9.86 14.83
CA ASP A 269 -10.95 -8.49 15.20
C ASP A 269 -11.68 -8.37 16.55
N ASN A 270 -12.07 -9.50 17.15
CA ASN A 270 -12.58 -9.57 18.51
C ASN A 270 -11.99 -10.77 19.26
N SER A 271 -10.96 -10.49 20.07
CA SER A 271 -10.23 -11.49 20.84
C SER A 271 -11.09 -12.23 21.87
N ALA A 272 -12.26 -11.71 22.23
CA ALA A 272 -13.16 -12.34 23.19
C ALA A 272 -13.83 -13.63 22.66
N TYR A 273 -13.91 -13.80 21.33
CA TYR A 273 -14.52 -14.98 20.71
C TYR A 273 -13.53 -16.12 20.47
N GLN A 274 -12.24 -15.82 20.41
CA GLN A 274 -11.19 -16.82 20.22
C GLN A 274 -11.25 -17.98 21.26
N PRO A 275 -11.32 -17.73 22.59
CA PRO A 275 -11.43 -18.80 23.59
C PRO A 275 -12.83 -19.45 23.65
N VAL A 276 -13.81 -18.96 22.88
CA VAL A 276 -15.14 -19.56 22.81
C VAL A 276 -15.17 -20.67 21.77
N PHE A 277 -14.69 -20.38 20.56
CA PHE A 277 -14.82 -21.29 19.41
C PHE A 277 -13.50 -21.97 19.01
N GLU A 278 -12.36 -21.46 19.47
CA GLU A 278 -11.01 -21.88 19.02
C GLU A 278 -10.93 -22.02 17.48
N PRO A 279 -11.35 -21.02 16.69
CA PRO A 279 -11.31 -21.10 15.24
C PRO A 279 -9.88 -20.93 14.72
N PHE A 280 -9.66 -21.23 13.44
CA PHE A 280 -8.47 -20.78 12.75
C PHE A 280 -8.53 -19.27 12.54
N THR A 281 -7.47 -18.57 12.93
CA THR A 281 -7.36 -17.12 12.74
C THR A 281 -6.13 -16.74 11.93
N ALA A 282 -6.26 -15.65 11.18
CA ALA A 282 -5.19 -15.06 10.40
C ALA A 282 -4.08 -14.49 11.33
N PRO A 283 -2.79 -14.80 11.11
CA PRO A 283 -1.68 -14.26 11.90
C PRO A 283 -1.31 -12.83 11.46
N VAL A 284 -2.24 -11.89 11.62
CA VAL A 284 -2.17 -10.54 11.01
C VAL A 284 -2.34 -9.39 12.02
N GLU A 285 -2.03 -9.63 13.30
CA GLU A 285 -2.37 -8.72 14.41
C GLU A 285 -1.90 -7.26 14.21
N SER A 286 -0.78 -7.02 13.53
CA SER A 286 -0.25 -5.68 13.22
C SER A 286 0.06 -5.44 11.73
N ASP A 287 -0.10 -6.44 10.86
CA ASP A 287 0.28 -6.36 9.44
C ASP A 287 -0.92 -5.99 8.55
N HIS A 288 -1.01 -4.72 8.20
CA HIS A 288 -2.12 -4.17 7.39
C HIS A 288 -2.23 -4.83 6.01
N TYR A 289 -1.11 -5.03 5.31
CA TYR A 289 -1.11 -5.64 3.98
C TYR A 289 -1.55 -7.09 4.04
N MET A 290 -1.07 -7.84 5.03
CA MET A 290 -1.52 -9.21 5.24
C MET A 290 -3.01 -9.27 5.59
N LYS A 291 -3.53 -8.34 6.40
CA LYS A 291 -4.98 -8.27 6.69
C LYS A 291 -5.80 -8.07 5.41
N ILE A 292 -5.36 -7.17 4.51
CA ILE A 292 -5.99 -6.98 3.20
C ILE A 292 -5.93 -8.27 2.38
N LEU A 293 -4.75 -8.89 2.25
CA LEU A 293 -4.57 -10.12 1.49
C LEU A 293 -5.51 -11.24 1.99
N TYR A 294 -5.57 -11.46 3.31
CA TYR A 294 -6.43 -12.49 3.90
C TYR A 294 -7.91 -12.19 3.63
N SER A 295 -8.33 -10.93 3.78
CA SER A 295 -9.70 -10.48 3.47
C SER A 295 -10.04 -10.73 1.99
N GLU A 296 -9.19 -10.28 1.07
CA GLU A 296 -9.37 -10.47 -0.37
C GLU A 296 -9.42 -11.94 -0.76
N LEU A 297 -8.66 -12.78 -0.07
CA LEU A 297 -8.63 -14.22 -0.30
C LEU A 297 -9.78 -15.00 0.39
N GLY A 298 -10.72 -14.31 1.03
CA GLY A 298 -11.98 -14.86 1.51
C GLY A 298 -12.06 -15.11 3.02
N CYS A 299 -11.11 -14.60 3.81
CA CYS A 299 -11.21 -14.64 5.26
C CYS A 299 -12.28 -13.65 5.75
N ARG A 300 -13.11 -14.09 6.69
CA ARG A 300 -14.21 -13.28 7.25
C ARG A 300 -13.81 -12.68 8.59
N SER A 301 -14.40 -11.54 8.93
CA SER A 301 -14.34 -11.00 10.30
C SER A 301 -14.87 -12.03 11.29
N LEU A 302 -14.14 -12.27 12.40
CA LEU A 302 -14.64 -13.13 13.47
C LEU A 302 -15.80 -12.46 14.20
N HIS A 303 -15.70 -11.15 14.44
CA HIS A 303 -16.74 -10.37 15.09
C HIS A 303 -18.08 -10.44 14.34
N ASP A 304 -18.07 -10.14 13.04
CA ASP A 304 -19.28 -10.10 12.22
C ASP A 304 -19.87 -11.50 11.97
N SER A 305 -19.05 -12.55 12.09
CA SER A 305 -19.48 -13.94 11.89
C SER A 305 -20.12 -14.57 13.13
N VAL A 306 -19.91 -13.99 14.32
CA VAL A 306 -20.46 -14.51 15.58
C VAL A 306 -21.79 -13.84 15.88
N GLN A 307 -22.85 -14.63 16.03
CA GLN A 307 -24.11 -14.17 16.59
C GLN A 307 -24.11 -14.35 18.11
N GLU A 308 -24.40 -13.27 18.82
CA GLU A 308 -24.44 -13.24 20.28
C GLU A 308 -25.86 -12.94 20.78
N ILE A 309 -26.43 -13.87 21.55
CA ILE A 309 -27.75 -13.72 22.17
C ILE A 309 -27.62 -13.87 23.67
N ILE A 310 -27.99 -12.83 24.41
CA ILE A 310 -27.96 -12.83 25.88
C ILE A 310 -29.38 -13.09 26.40
N ARG A 311 -29.50 -14.02 27.34
CA ARG A 311 -30.76 -14.37 28.02
C ARG A 311 -30.62 -14.21 29.53
N PRO A 312 -31.53 -13.47 30.18
CA PRO A 312 -31.58 -13.37 31.63
C PRO A 312 -32.19 -14.65 32.23
N ILE A 313 -31.54 -15.23 33.24
CA ILE A 313 -32.02 -16.42 33.94
C ILE A 313 -32.31 -16.09 35.41
N GLY A 314 -33.38 -16.67 35.96
CA GLY A 314 -33.78 -16.47 37.36
C GLY A 314 -34.27 -15.04 37.62
N ILE A 315 -35.22 -14.58 36.81
CA ILE A 315 -35.85 -13.26 36.93
C ILE A 315 -36.65 -13.20 38.24
N ARG A 316 -36.34 -12.23 39.11
CA ARG A 316 -37.12 -12.03 40.33
C ARG A 316 -38.47 -11.39 40.01
N GLN A 317 -39.55 -11.96 40.56
CA GLN A 317 -40.93 -11.56 40.22
C GLN A 317 -41.57 -10.59 41.21
N ASN A 318 -41.10 -10.50 42.47
CA ASN A 318 -41.75 -9.71 43.53
C ASN A 318 -40.75 -8.82 44.29
N ASN A 319 -41.19 -7.57 44.52
CA ASN A 319 -40.48 -6.42 45.10
C ASN A 319 -39.16 -6.10 44.38
N LEU A 320 -39.14 -4.98 43.65
CA LEU A 320 -37.89 -4.46 43.10
C LEU A 320 -36.93 -4.23 44.27
N ASP A 321 -35.71 -4.73 44.12
CA ASP A 321 -34.61 -4.35 45.00
C ASP A 321 -34.47 -2.82 44.94
N PRO A 322 -34.42 -2.09 46.06
CA PRO A 322 -34.23 -0.63 46.07
C PRO A 322 -33.10 -0.16 45.14
N GLU A 323 -32.02 -0.94 45.02
CA GLU A 323 -30.90 -0.63 44.10
C GLU A 323 -31.30 -0.68 42.61
N THR A 324 -32.26 -1.54 42.25
CA THR A 324 -32.79 -1.66 40.89
C THR A 324 -33.74 -0.49 40.56
N GLU A 325 -34.54 -0.05 41.54
CA GLU A 325 -35.38 1.15 41.39
C GLU A 325 -34.51 2.41 41.24
N GLU A 326 -33.49 2.56 42.09
CA GLU A 326 -32.53 3.67 42.00
C GLU A 326 -31.84 3.69 40.62
N LEU A 327 -31.46 2.53 40.08
CA LEU A 327 -30.87 2.45 38.75
C LEU A 327 -31.85 2.86 37.64
N GLU A 328 -33.12 2.42 37.70
CA GLU A 328 -34.15 2.82 36.74
C GLU A 328 -34.35 4.35 36.76
N GLU A 329 -34.49 4.93 37.95
CA GLU A 329 -34.62 6.38 38.14
C GLU A 329 -33.39 7.14 37.63
N LYS A 330 -32.19 6.64 37.92
CA LYS A 330 -30.94 7.24 37.48
C LYS A 330 -30.78 7.19 35.96
N ILE A 331 -31.09 6.06 35.31
CA ILE A 331 -31.07 5.98 33.83
C ILE A 331 -32.02 7.02 33.24
N MET A 332 -33.19 7.20 33.83
CA MET A 332 -34.18 8.17 33.36
C MET A 332 -33.73 9.62 33.61
N GLU A 333 -33.22 9.94 34.81
CA GLU A 333 -32.62 11.24 35.14
C GLU A 333 -31.54 11.64 34.12
N ARG A 334 -30.69 10.68 33.74
CA ARG A 334 -29.56 10.90 32.83
C ARG A 334 -29.91 10.76 31.34
N ALA A 335 -31.13 10.33 31.00
CA ALA A 335 -31.54 10.01 29.64
C ALA A 335 -31.26 11.13 28.62
N SER A 336 -31.53 12.38 29.00
CA SER A 336 -31.30 13.53 28.12
C SER A 336 -29.81 13.82 27.86
N LEU A 337 -28.94 13.51 28.82
CA LEU A 337 -27.50 13.72 28.70
C LEU A 337 -26.87 12.73 27.73
N PHE A 338 -27.43 11.53 27.58
CA PHE A 338 -26.95 10.57 26.59
C PHE A 338 -27.01 11.17 25.17
N TYR A 339 -28.06 11.92 24.85
CA TYR A 339 -28.24 12.50 23.51
C TYR A 339 -27.48 13.82 23.27
N TYR A 340 -26.76 14.36 24.26
CA TYR A 340 -26.18 15.70 24.18
C TYR A 340 -25.24 15.89 22.97
N GLU A 341 -24.36 14.92 22.70
CA GLU A 341 -23.42 14.95 21.57
C GLU A 341 -23.88 14.12 20.36
N HIS A 342 -25.09 13.54 20.43
CA HIS A 342 -25.59 12.57 19.46
C HIS A 342 -27.03 12.89 19.01
N PRO A 343 -27.21 13.84 18.08
CA PRO A 343 -28.52 14.40 17.72
C PRO A 343 -29.39 13.48 16.83
N ASP A 344 -28.87 12.35 16.34
CA ASP A 344 -29.58 11.42 15.46
C ASP A 344 -29.75 10.01 16.10
N PRO A 345 -30.67 9.86 17.06
CA PRO A 345 -30.81 8.61 17.79
C PRO A 345 -31.67 7.57 17.06
N LYS A 346 -31.38 6.29 17.32
CA LYS A 346 -32.17 5.12 16.90
C LYS A 346 -33.49 5.01 17.68
N LYS A 347 -33.47 5.36 18.97
CA LYS A 347 -34.65 5.45 19.84
C LYS A 347 -34.70 6.82 20.48
N SER A 348 -35.87 7.45 20.54
CA SER A 348 -36.02 8.77 21.14
C SER A 348 -35.96 8.71 22.68
N ILE A 349 -35.82 9.86 23.32
CA ILE A 349 -35.86 9.96 24.79
C ILE A 349 -37.13 9.36 25.41
N GLU A 350 -38.26 9.39 24.69
CA GLU A 350 -39.54 8.80 25.12
C GLU A 350 -39.47 7.28 25.32
N TRP A 351 -38.47 6.62 24.73
CA TRP A 351 -38.24 5.19 24.96
C TRP A 351 -37.82 4.90 26.41
N PHE A 352 -37.02 5.77 27.04
CA PHE A 352 -36.58 5.57 28.43
C PHE A 352 -37.74 5.56 29.42
N LYS A 353 -38.84 6.26 29.13
CA LYS A 353 -40.07 6.19 29.95
C LYS A 353 -40.73 4.81 29.96
N ARG A 354 -40.46 3.99 28.94
CA ARG A 354 -40.97 2.61 28.83
C ARG A 354 -39.94 1.57 29.25
N LEU A 355 -38.68 1.97 29.40
CA LEU A 355 -37.60 1.07 29.79
C LEU A 355 -37.77 0.69 31.26
N LYS A 356 -37.99 -0.59 31.54
CA LYS A 356 -38.08 -1.13 32.90
C LYS A 356 -36.85 -1.90 33.28
N VAL A 357 -36.40 -1.77 34.52
CA VAL A 357 -35.25 -2.54 35.02
C VAL A 357 -35.75 -3.72 35.86
N LYS A 358 -35.19 -4.91 35.64
CA LYS A 358 -35.50 -6.13 36.40
C LYS A 358 -34.23 -6.84 36.82
N GLU A 359 -34.25 -7.43 38.01
CA GLU A 359 -33.14 -8.25 38.48
C GLU A 359 -33.22 -9.68 37.93
N ALA A 360 -32.10 -10.19 37.43
CA ALA A 360 -31.86 -11.57 37.02
C ALA A 360 -30.74 -12.19 37.86
N SER A 361 -30.83 -13.50 38.13
CA SER A 361 -29.82 -14.20 38.90
C SER A 361 -28.46 -14.27 38.17
N TYR A 362 -28.48 -14.46 36.85
CA TYR A 362 -27.31 -14.38 35.98
C TYR A 362 -27.70 -14.22 34.51
N MET A 363 -26.72 -13.86 33.68
CA MET A 363 -26.87 -13.80 32.23
C MET A 363 -26.26 -15.04 31.57
N GLU A 364 -27.03 -15.67 30.68
CA GLU A 364 -26.56 -16.75 29.83
C GLU A 364 -26.39 -16.21 28.41
N THR A 365 -25.20 -16.40 27.83
CA THR A 365 -24.90 -15.96 26.47
C THR A 365 -24.78 -17.16 25.55
N THR A 366 -25.61 -17.19 24.52
CA THR A 366 -25.50 -18.15 23.42
C THR A 366 -24.68 -17.51 22.31
N PHE A 367 -23.53 -18.10 22.00
CA PHE A 367 -22.70 -17.72 20.86
C PHE A 367 -22.94 -18.72 19.73
N THR A 368 -23.20 -18.23 18.53
CA THR A 368 -23.33 -19.06 17.33
C THR A 368 -22.31 -18.60 16.30
N LEU A 369 -21.47 -19.52 15.83
CA LEU A 369 -20.54 -19.29 14.72
C LEU A 369 -20.76 -20.38 13.67
N ASP A 370 -21.17 -19.99 12.48
CA ASP A 370 -21.67 -20.89 11.43
C ASP A 370 -22.73 -21.86 12.01
N ASN A 371 -22.42 -23.17 12.12
CA ASN A 371 -23.33 -24.19 12.66
C ASN A 371 -23.00 -24.60 14.11
N ASN A 372 -21.99 -24.00 14.74
CA ASN A 372 -21.58 -24.32 16.10
C ASN A 372 -22.25 -23.36 17.07
N THR A 373 -23.17 -23.88 17.88
CA THR A 373 -23.80 -23.13 18.98
C THR A 373 -23.13 -23.51 20.30
N ILE A 374 -22.59 -22.53 21.00
CA ILE A 374 -21.97 -22.71 22.31
C ILE A 374 -22.68 -21.79 23.30
N VAL A 375 -23.21 -22.38 24.37
CA VAL A 375 -23.81 -21.64 25.48
C VAL A 375 -22.76 -21.49 26.58
N LYS A 376 -22.47 -20.25 26.98
CA LYS A 376 -21.57 -19.97 28.11
C LYS A 376 -22.24 -18.98 29.06
N ARG A 377 -21.96 -19.17 30.35
CA ARG A 377 -22.22 -18.14 31.36
C ARG A 377 -21.09 -17.12 31.30
N ARG A 378 -21.38 -15.89 30.87
CA ARG A 378 -20.44 -14.76 30.90
C ARG A 378 -20.56 -14.00 32.21
N HIS A 379 -19.57 -13.13 32.46
CA HIS A 379 -19.62 -12.11 33.51
C HIS A 379 -20.47 -10.89 33.12
N THR A 380 -21.09 -10.89 31.93
CA THR A 380 -22.00 -9.83 31.51
C THR A 380 -23.14 -9.72 32.51
N SER A 381 -23.38 -8.50 32.95
CA SER A 381 -24.22 -8.18 34.09
C SER A 381 -25.49 -7.42 33.71
N ALA A 382 -25.65 -7.06 32.43
CA ALA A 382 -26.83 -6.39 31.91
C ALA A 382 -27.21 -6.86 30.48
N CYS A 383 -28.50 -6.94 30.17
CA CYS A 383 -29.01 -7.10 28.80
C CYS A 383 -30.37 -6.41 28.63
N ILE A 384 -30.72 -6.00 27.40
CA ILE A 384 -32.05 -5.45 27.10
C ILE A 384 -32.82 -6.38 26.18
N LEU A 385 -34.01 -6.80 26.59
CA LEU A 385 -34.95 -7.57 25.78
C LEU A 385 -36.34 -6.93 25.84
N GLN A 386 -36.94 -6.65 24.68
CA GLN A 386 -38.31 -6.12 24.56
C GLN A 386 -38.59 -4.93 25.50
N ASP A 387 -37.66 -3.96 25.52
CA ASP A 387 -37.73 -2.75 26.35
C ASP A 387 -37.65 -3.00 27.88
N ILE A 388 -37.18 -4.17 28.30
CA ILE A 388 -36.81 -4.47 29.69
C ILE A 388 -35.29 -4.64 29.77
N MET A 389 -34.65 -3.86 30.64
CA MET A 389 -33.25 -4.03 31.02
C MET A 389 -33.17 -5.03 32.18
N TYR A 390 -32.55 -6.18 31.94
CA TYR A 390 -32.25 -7.14 32.98
C TYR A 390 -30.84 -6.88 33.50
N VAL A 391 -30.69 -6.82 34.82
CA VAL A 391 -29.40 -6.63 35.50
C VAL A 391 -29.18 -7.71 36.55
N THR A 392 -27.92 -8.09 36.79
CA THR A 392 -27.57 -8.92 37.95
C THR A 392 -27.51 -8.08 39.22
N THR A 393 -27.48 -8.70 40.41
CA THR A 393 -27.47 -8.00 41.72
C THR A 393 -26.43 -6.88 41.85
N LYS A 394 -25.26 -6.99 41.19
CA LYS A 394 -24.25 -5.91 41.16
C LYS A 394 -23.81 -5.66 39.72
N PRO A 395 -24.57 -4.88 38.94
CA PRO A 395 -24.27 -4.72 37.54
C PRO A 395 -23.06 -3.81 37.32
N ALA A 396 -22.19 -4.19 36.40
CA ALA A 396 -21.10 -3.36 35.94
C ALA A 396 -21.68 -2.18 35.13
N PRO A 397 -21.35 -0.91 35.47
CA PRO A 397 -21.85 0.26 34.75
C PRO A 397 -21.54 0.23 33.25
N LEU A 398 -20.42 -0.38 32.87
CA LEU A 398 -20.00 -0.53 31.48
C LEU A 398 -20.95 -1.44 30.68
N ASP A 399 -21.45 -2.53 31.27
CA ASP A 399 -22.41 -3.43 30.61
C ASP A 399 -23.76 -2.73 30.43
N ILE A 400 -24.21 -1.96 31.43
CA ILE A 400 -25.44 -1.16 31.34
C ILE A 400 -25.30 -0.14 30.21
N ALA A 401 -24.19 0.60 30.19
CA ALA A 401 -23.89 1.59 29.17
C ALA A 401 -23.84 0.98 27.77
N GLU A 402 -23.24 -0.20 27.62
CA GLU A 402 -23.15 -0.93 26.36
C GLU A 402 -24.56 -1.24 25.82
N GLN A 403 -25.46 -1.73 26.67
CA GLN A 403 -26.83 -2.06 26.29
C GLN A 403 -27.65 -0.81 25.93
N ILE A 404 -27.46 0.29 26.65
CA ILE A 404 -28.08 1.59 26.33
C ILE A 404 -27.60 2.05 24.96
N VAL A 405 -26.29 2.08 24.72
CA VAL A 405 -25.68 2.50 23.44
C VAL A 405 -26.19 1.67 22.26
N LYS A 406 -26.22 0.33 22.39
CA LYS A 406 -26.78 -0.60 21.38
C LYS A 406 -28.26 -0.31 21.07
N SER A 407 -28.99 0.22 22.06
CA SER A 407 -30.41 0.53 21.95
C SER A 407 -30.70 1.90 21.35
N ILE A 408 -29.92 2.93 21.71
CA ILE A 408 -30.24 4.33 21.39
C ILE A 408 -29.44 4.92 20.23
N TYR A 409 -28.28 4.38 19.86
CA TYR A 409 -27.49 4.87 18.72
C TYR A 409 -27.62 3.97 17.50
N LYS A 410 -27.58 4.58 16.31
CA LYS A 410 -27.61 3.85 15.03
C LYS A 410 -26.31 3.08 14.80
N LYS A 411 -25.18 3.65 15.21
CA LYS A 411 -23.83 3.07 15.13
C LYS A 411 -23.30 2.80 16.53
N PHE A 412 -22.80 1.58 16.75
CA PHE A 412 -22.15 1.20 18.00
C PHE A 412 -20.69 1.67 17.98
N GLU A 413 -20.28 2.43 19.00
CA GLU A 413 -18.89 2.88 19.18
C GLU A 413 -18.51 2.81 20.66
N TRP A 414 -17.34 2.22 20.97
CA TRP A 414 -16.88 2.05 22.35
C TRP A 414 -16.70 3.38 23.09
N LYS A 415 -16.31 4.45 22.39
CA LYS A 415 -16.21 5.80 22.99
C LYS A 415 -17.53 6.23 23.64
N ASN A 416 -18.65 5.94 22.97
CA ASN A 416 -19.99 6.26 23.46
C ASN A 416 -20.37 5.41 24.67
N VAL A 417 -19.91 4.15 24.70
CA VAL A 417 -20.10 3.26 25.86
C VAL A 417 -19.38 3.82 27.08
N PHE A 418 -18.13 4.28 26.92
CA PHE A 418 -17.39 4.94 28.00
C PHE A 418 -18.06 6.24 28.45
N SER A 419 -18.50 7.10 27.52
CA SER A 419 -19.20 8.34 27.85
C SER A 419 -20.50 8.08 28.62
N VAL A 420 -21.34 7.15 28.16
CA VAL A 420 -22.59 6.78 28.86
C VAL A 420 -22.29 6.17 30.22
N SER A 421 -21.24 5.34 30.33
CA SER A 421 -20.82 4.79 31.63
C SER A 421 -20.45 5.91 32.61
N VAL A 422 -19.69 6.92 32.18
CA VAL A 422 -19.34 8.08 33.01
C VAL A 422 -20.58 8.86 33.42
N LEU A 423 -21.53 9.06 32.50
CA LEU A 423 -22.80 9.74 32.78
C LEU A 423 -23.66 8.99 33.81
N LEU A 424 -23.56 7.66 33.84
CA LEU A 424 -24.26 6.80 34.81
C LEU A 424 -23.55 6.74 36.17
N THR A 425 -22.22 6.87 36.23
CA THR A 425 -21.48 6.71 37.49
C THR A 425 -21.23 8.04 38.22
N GLU A 426 -20.98 9.13 37.50
CA GLU A 426 -20.61 10.42 38.11
C GLU A 426 -21.81 11.20 38.66
N GLU A 427 -21.56 12.03 39.67
CA GLU A 427 -22.55 12.98 40.20
C GLU A 427 -22.84 14.12 39.20
N LEU A 428 -24.10 14.60 39.16
CA LEU A 428 -24.51 15.72 38.30
C LEU A 428 -23.69 17.01 38.55
N THR A 429 -23.31 17.27 39.80
CA THR A 429 -22.45 18.40 40.20
C THR A 429 -21.07 18.32 39.54
N THR A 430 -20.52 17.12 39.46
CA THR A 430 -19.22 16.85 38.83
C THR A 430 -19.32 16.91 37.32
N LEU A 431 -20.38 16.38 36.72
CA LEU A 431 -20.63 16.52 35.28
C LEU A 431 -20.79 18.00 34.88
N LYS A 432 -21.51 18.78 35.67
CA LYS A 432 -21.66 20.23 35.46
C LYS A 432 -20.31 20.97 35.53
N ARG A 433 -19.47 20.67 36.52
CA ARG A 433 -18.09 21.22 36.59
C ARG A 433 -17.23 20.80 35.40
N LYS A 434 -17.48 19.61 34.84
CA LYS A 434 -16.80 19.07 33.65
C LYS A 434 -17.38 19.60 32.32
N GLY A 435 -18.34 20.54 32.36
CA GLY A 435 -18.86 21.21 31.16
C GLY A 435 -20.15 20.63 30.58
N TYR A 436 -20.71 19.56 31.16
CA TYR A 436 -22.00 19.02 30.69
C TYR A 436 -23.14 20.01 31.01
N PRO A 437 -24.09 20.26 30.08
CA PRO A 437 -25.17 21.24 30.24
C PRO A 437 -26.33 20.70 31.09
N VAL A 438 -26.00 20.25 32.31
CA VAL A 438 -26.94 19.63 33.26
C VAL A 438 -28.16 20.51 33.53
N ASP A 439 -27.95 21.81 33.84
CA ASP A 439 -29.06 22.71 34.20
C ASP A 439 -29.97 23.05 33.01
N HIS A 440 -29.41 23.21 31.81
CA HIS A 440 -30.14 23.63 30.61
C HIS A 440 -30.99 22.47 30.05
N ILE A 441 -30.43 21.26 30.05
CA ILE A 441 -31.09 20.06 29.51
C ILE A 441 -32.15 19.51 30.47
N LEU A 442 -31.89 19.50 31.78
CA LEU A 442 -32.89 19.06 32.76
C LEU A 442 -34.04 20.07 32.94
N LYS A 443 -33.79 21.39 32.82
CA LYS A 443 -34.87 22.41 32.80
C LYS A 443 -35.73 22.36 31.54
N GLN A 444 -35.19 21.99 30.39
CA GLN A 444 -35.97 21.85 29.14
C GLN A 444 -37.06 20.77 29.23
N GLN A 445 -36.90 19.74 30.07
CA GLN A 445 -37.95 18.75 30.32
C GLN A 445 -39.19 19.35 31.02
N ASN A 446 -39.00 20.31 31.93
CA ASN A 446 -40.11 21.02 32.58
C ASN A 446 -40.78 22.04 31.64
N LEU A 447 -40.03 22.66 30.72
CA LEU A 447 -40.55 23.68 29.79
C LEU A 447 -41.21 23.11 28.52
N ARG A 448 -40.86 21.88 28.09
CA ARG A 448 -41.51 21.21 26.94
C ARG A 448 -42.97 20.82 27.20
N TYR A 449 -43.38 20.65 28.46
CA TYR A 449 -44.79 20.47 28.83
C TYR A 449 -45.65 21.73 28.60
N ALA A 450 -45.04 22.93 28.61
CA ALA A 450 -45.76 24.19 28.45
C ALA A 450 -45.83 24.70 26.99
N PHE A 451 -45.00 24.18 26.08
CA PHE A 451 -44.85 24.70 24.70
C PHE A 451 -45.54 23.85 23.61
N GLN A 452 -46.41 22.90 23.95
CA GLN A 452 -47.16 22.07 22.99
C GLN A 452 -48.43 22.72 22.41
N GLN A 453 -48.60 24.06 22.48
CA GLN A 453 -49.75 24.77 21.88
C GLN A 453 -49.43 25.74 20.74
N SER A 454 -48.21 25.76 20.19
CA SER A 454 -47.94 26.59 19.02
C SER A 454 -46.93 25.94 18.08
N THR A 455 -47.47 25.37 17.01
CA THR A 455 -46.76 24.79 15.87
C THR A 455 -46.05 25.85 15.05
N VAL A 456 -44.74 25.71 14.82
CA VAL A 456 -44.09 26.19 13.58
C VAL A 456 -43.02 25.19 13.14
N ASN A 457 -43.15 24.72 11.90
CA ASN A 457 -42.22 23.88 11.16
C ASN A 457 -40.85 24.54 10.98
N VAL A 458 -39.78 23.78 11.19
CA VAL A 458 -38.47 24.07 10.58
C VAL A 458 -37.95 22.80 9.92
N GLU A 459 -37.95 22.80 8.59
CA GLU A 459 -37.37 21.76 7.74
C GLU A 459 -35.83 21.78 7.81
N LYS A 460 -35.20 20.60 8.01
CA LYS A 460 -33.74 20.41 7.86
C LYS A 460 -33.42 20.01 6.42
N LYS A 461 -32.61 20.81 5.72
CA LYS A 461 -32.07 20.52 4.38
C LYS A 461 -30.96 19.47 4.43
N ILE A 462 -31.10 18.44 3.59
CA ILE A 462 -30.06 17.47 3.24
C ILE A 462 -29.13 18.11 2.19
N VAL A 463 -27.81 18.10 2.40
CA VAL A 463 -26.83 18.59 1.42
C VAL A 463 -26.62 17.52 0.35
N ILE A 464 -27.12 17.77 -0.86
CA ILE A 464 -26.88 16.95 -2.05
C ILE A 464 -25.66 17.55 -2.76
N VAL A 465 -24.60 16.75 -2.96
CA VAL A 465 -23.42 17.17 -3.74
C VAL A 465 -23.84 17.35 -5.20
N THR A 466 -23.79 18.59 -5.69
CA THR A 466 -24.09 19.00 -7.06
C THR A 466 -22.89 19.76 -7.63
N PRO A 467 -22.72 19.87 -8.97
CA PRO A 467 -21.66 20.70 -9.56
C PRO A 467 -21.63 22.14 -9.02
N ALA A 468 -22.79 22.67 -8.61
CA ALA A 468 -22.93 23.99 -7.98
C ALA A 468 -22.45 24.05 -6.52
N SER A 469 -22.54 22.96 -5.75
CA SER A 469 -21.95 22.90 -4.40
C SER A 469 -20.44 22.72 -4.46
N THR A 470 -19.93 21.93 -5.41
CA THR A 470 -18.50 21.79 -5.69
C THR A 470 -17.87 23.14 -6.06
N GLN A 471 -18.52 23.93 -6.92
CA GLN A 471 -18.02 25.27 -7.27
C GLN A 471 -18.04 26.25 -6.09
N ARG A 472 -19.05 26.18 -5.22
CA ARG A 472 -19.10 26.99 -3.99
C ARG A 472 -17.95 26.63 -3.04
N LEU A 473 -17.72 25.34 -2.81
CA LEU A 473 -16.61 24.87 -1.98
C LEU A 473 -15.24 25.27 -2.55
N ARG A 474 -15.05 25.27 -3.89
CA ARG A 474 -13.81 25.79 -4.50
C ARG A 474 -13.60 27.29 -4.23
N ASN A 475 -14.66 28.08 -4.35
CA ASN A 475 -14.59 29.50 -4.07
C ASN A 475 -14.28 29.75 -2.58
N SER A 476 -14.95 29.03 -1.68
CA SER A 476 -14.68 29.08 -0.25
C SER A 476 -13.25 28.64 0.11
N LEU A 477 -12.69 27.65 -0.60
CA LEU A 477 -11.29 27.26 -0.45
C LEU A 477 -10.33 28.37 -0.86
N ARG A 478 -10.54 29.01 -2.00
CA ARG A 478 -9.73 30.16 -2.44
C ARG A 478 -9.83 31.34 -1.48
N ASP A 479 -11.02 31.61 -0.95
CA ASP A 479 -11.23 32.69 0.02
C ASP A 479 -10.53 32.38 1.36
N SER A 480 -10.57 31.11 1.80
CA SER A 480 -9.84 30.65 2.99
C SER A 480 -8.33 30.77 2.82
N ILE A 481 -7.77 30.31 1.70
CA ILE A 481 -6.34 30.46 1.39
C ILE A 481 -5.95 31.94 1.33
N ARG A 482 -6.78 32.79 0.71
CA ARG A 482 -6.58 34.24 0.72
C ARG A 482 -6.58 34.79 2.14
N SER A 483 -7.46 34.31 3.03
CA SER A 483 -7.48 34.70 4.44
C SER A 483 -6.20 34.27 5.17
N CYS A 484 -5.71 33.05 4.95
CA CYS A 484 -4.43 32.58 5.49
C CYS A 484 -3.26 33.50 5.05
N ASN A 485 -3.24 33.89 3.77
CA ASN A 485 -2.23 34.78 3.21
C ASN A 485 -2.33 36.23 3.75
N LEU A 486 -3.51 36.67 4.20
CA LEU A 486 -3.74 38.01 4.75
C LEU A 486 -3.46 38.09 6.27
N ASN A 487 -3.60 36.99 7.01
CA ASN A 487 -3.42 36.94 8.47
C ASN A 487 -1.93 36.95 8.94
N VAL A 488 -0.98 37.12 8.02
CA VAL A 488 0.48 37.07 8.22
C VAL A 488 1.02 38.08 9.27
N GLY A 489 0.24 39.10 9.64
CA GLY A 489 0.66 40.19 10.55
C GLY A 489 0.18 40.09 12.01
N ASN A 490 -0.81 39.26 12.34
CA ASN A 490 -1.50 39.35 13.65
C ASN A 490 -0.92 38.45 14.76
N ILE A 491 0.16 37.72 14.46
CA ILE A 491 0.78 36.73 15.36
C ILE A 491 1.79 37.37 16.33
N ASN A 492 2.05 38.68 16.23
CA ASN A 492 3.06 39.37 17.06
C ASN A 492 2.56 39.77 18.47
N GLY A 493 1.32 39.44 18.85
CA GLY A 493 0.72 39.75 20.15
C GLY A 493 0.81 38.63 21.19
N ILE A 494 1.93 37.90 21.29
CA ILE A 494 2.09 36.75 22.22
C ILE A 494 2.64 37.21 23.59
N ILE A 495 2.29 38.40 24.09
CA ILE A 495 2.62 38.79 25.47
C ILE A 495 1.41 39.40 26.18
N SER A 496 0.99 38.67 27.23
CA SER A 496 0.21 39.07 28.42
C SER A 496 -1.21 39.62 28.25
N GLN A 497 -2.14 38.92 28.91
CA GLN A 497 -3.48 39.36 29.37
C GLN A 497 -4.62 39.39 28.35
N ALA A 498 -5.31 38.24 28.21
CA ALA A 498 -6.77 38.19 28.05
C ALA A 498 -7.29 36.82 28.52
N ASN A 499 -8.38 36.83 29.28
CA ASN A 499 -8.89 35.74 30.10
C ASN A 499 -9.14 34.42 29.34
N VAL A 500 -8.49 33.35 29.80
CA VAL A 500 -8.71 31.98 29.35
C VAL A 500 -10.00 31.46 30.00
N THR A 501 -11.04 31.24 29.21
CA THR A 501 -12.13 30.34 29.62
C THR A 501 -11.69 28.94 29.26
N ILE A 502 -11.26 28.16 30.26
CA ILE A 502 -10.82 26.78 30.08
C ILE A 502 -12.07 25.94 29.78
N VAL A 503 -12.22 25.50 28.54
CA VAL A 503 -13.18 24.47 28.15
C VAL A 503 -12.42 23.15 28.12
N ASN A 504 -12.74 22.27 29.07
CA ASN A 504 -12.27 20.88 29.09
C ASN A 504 -13.15 20.08 28.12
N GLU A 505 -12.58 19.56 27.04
CA GLU A 505 -13.25 18.55 26.20
C GLU A 505 -12.34 17.34 25.93
N SER A 506 -13.00 16.23 25.64
CA SER A 506 -12.64 14.86 25.99
C SER A 506 -11.64 14.16 25.05
N LYS A 507 -10.92 13.20 25.63
CA LYS A 507 -9.90 12.32 25.03
C LYS A 507 -10.41 11.48 23.84
N THR A 508 -10.01 11.85 22.63
CA THR A 508 -9.42 11.02 21.54
C THR A 508 -9.33 11.91 20.29
N SER A 509 -8.41 12.86 20.33
CA SER A 509 -8.07 13.74 19.22
C SER A 509 -6.55 13.68 19.09
N TYR A 510 -6.03 13.30 17.93
CA TYR A 510 -4.59 13.32 17.66
C TYR A 510 -4.03 14.75 17.56
N CYS A 511 -4.90 15.76 17.73
CA CYS A 511 -4.54 17.14 17.96
C CYS A 511 -5.03 17.51 19.37
N ASP A 512 -4.23 17.20 20.40
CA ASP A 512 -4.39 17.85 21.69
C ASP A 512 -3.97 19.31 21.52
N ILE A 513 -4.88 20.23 21.85
CA ILE A 513 -4.65 21.67 21.82
C ILE A 513 -3.41 21.96 22.68
N ILE A 514 -2.24 22.19 22.07
CA ILE A 514 -1.17 22.88 22.77
C ILE A 514 -1.73 24.26 23.06
N PRO A 515 -1.89 24.64 24.34
CA PRO A 515 -2.25 26.00 24.62
C PRO A 515 -1.12 26.87 24.08
N GLY A 516 -1.39 27.72 23.08
CA GLY A 516 -0.36 28.51 22.41
C GLY A 516 0.41 29.50 23.29
N HIS A 517 0.22 29.45 24.61
CA HIS A 517 1.09 30.08 25.62
C HIS A 517 2.37 29.29 25.92
N LEU A 518 2.51 28.04 25.45
CA LEU A 518 3.72 27.23 25.63
C LEU A 518 4.74 27.38 24.50
N LEU A 519 4.35 27.89 23.33
CA LEU A 519 5.23 28.03 22.17
C LEU A 519 5.78 29.45 22.08
N SER A 520 7.11 29.57 22.13
CA SER A 520 7.82 30.84 21.98
C SER A 520 8.43 30.92 20.60
N HIS A 521 8.31 32.09 19.96
CA HIS A 521 8.98 32.34 18.68
C HIS A 521 10.50 32.42 18.91
N VAL A 522 11.27 31.65 18.14
CA VAL A 522 12.73 31.51 18.35
C VAL A 522 13.54 31.85 17.10
N GLY A 523 12.90 31.95 15.94
CA GLY A 523 13.60 32.28 14.70
C GLY A 523 12.69 32.24 13.47
N THR A 524 13.24 32.62 12.32
CA THR A 524 12.55 32.55 11.03
C THR A 524 13.54 32.09 9.99
N ILE A 525 13.20 31.06 9.21
CA ILE A 525 14.03 30.52 8.12
C ILE A 525 13.17 30.41 6.86
N ARG A 526 13.64 30.97 5.73
CA ARG A 526 12.94 30.93 4.43
C ARG A 526 11.46 31.34 4.54
N ASP A 527 11.21 32.43 5.26
CA ASP A 527 9.88 32.99 5.57
C ASP A 527 8.94 32.14 6.44
N ILE A 528 9.40 31.00 6.96
CA ILE A 528 8.68 30.17 7.94
C ILE A 528 9.14 30.54 9.36
N LYS A 529 8.19 30.93 10.21
CA LYS A 529 8.48 31.18 11.64
C LYS A 529 8.64 29.87 12.40
N LEU A 530 9.64 29.84 13.28
CA LEU A 530 10.01 28.70 14.12
C LEU A 530 9.63 28.96 15.57
N TYR A 531 9.09 27.94 16.22
CA TYR A 531 8.65 27.99 17.61
C TYR A 531 9.24 26.83 18.42
N ASP A 532 9.48 27.06 19.69
CA ASP A 532 9.96 26.03 20.62
C ASP A 532 9.27 26.19 21.98
N THR A 533 9.12 25.10 22.70
CA THR A 533 8.64 25.11 24.09
C THR A 533 9.70 25.63 25.06
N LYS A 534 10.98 25.59 24.67
CA LYS A 534 12.11 26.12 25.44
C LYS A 534 12.57 27.47 24.87
N ILE A 535 12.55 28.52 25.70
CA ILE A 535 13.08 29.84 25.34
C ILE A 535 14.62 29.88 25.44
N TYR A 536 15.18 29.24 26.47
CA TYR A 536 16.62 29.18 26.71
C TYR A 536 17.18 27.91 26.06
N GLN A 537 18.01 28.06 25.03
CA GLN A 537 18.53 26.98 24.18
C GLN A 537 17.42 26.19 23.46
N PRO A 538 16.74 26.82 22.48
CA PRO A 538 15.71 26.13 21.70
C PRO A 538 16.31 24.97 20.90
N GLU A 539 15.70 23.80 21.04
CA GLU A 539 16.13 22.55 20.42
C GLU A 539 15.99 22.63 18.89
N ILE A 540 14.96 23.33 18.40
CA ILE A 540 14.75 23.56 16.97
C ILE A 540 15.88 24.35 16.30
N MET A 541 16.64 25.13 17.09
CA MET A 541 17.81 25.89 16.62
C MET A 541 19.13 25.17 16.94
N SER A 542 19.08 23.95 17.48
CA SER A 542 20.28 23.17 17.81
C SER A 542 21.01 22.71 16.54
N PRO A 543 22.36 22.68 16.53
CA PRO A 543 23.12 22.16 15.40
C PRO A 543 22.78 20.72 15.01
N SER A 544 22.32 19.91 15.97
CA SER A 544 21.92 18.50 15.78
C SER A 544 20.70 18.31 14.90
N VAL A 545 19.83 19.32 14.79
CA VAL A 545 18.52 19.20 14.13
C VAL A 545 18.44 20.06 12.84
N THR A 546 19.46 20.89 12.58
CA THR A 546 19.49 21.85 11.45
C THR A 546 19.25 21.21 10.08
N VAL A 547 19.80 20.01 9.82
CA VAL A 547 19.63 19.35 8.51
C VAL A 547 18.19 18.89 8.33
N GLN A 548 17.63 18.25 9.35
CA GLN A 548 16.26 17.74 9.39
C GLN A 548 15.27 18.89 9.27
N LEU A 549 15.51 20.00 9.98
CA LEU A 549 14.71 21.22 9.88
C LEU A 549 14.68 21.77 8.45
N ASN A 550 15.84 21.85 7.77
CA ASN A 550 15.89 22.34 6.40
C ASN A 550 15.12 21.43 5.42
N HIS A 551 15.26 20.10 5.55
CA HIS A 551 14.48 19.18 4.72
C HIS A 551 12.97 19.32 4.98
N PHE A 552 12.58 19.50 6.23
CA PHE A 552 11.17 19.66 6.59
C PHE A 552 10.59 20.97 6.06
N ILE A 553 11.36 22.07 6.15
CA ILE A 553 11.01 23.34 5.52
C ILE A 553 10.78 23.18 4.02
N ASP A 554 11.63 22.42 3.33
CA ASP A 554 11.49 22.24 1.88
C ASP A 554 10.23 21.45 1.51
N ILE A 555 9.91 20.38 2.26
CA ILE A 555 8.66 19.63 2.12
C ILE A 555 7.44 20.54 2.29
N LEU A 556 7.39 21.31 3.38
CA LEU A 556 6.24 22.15 3.68
C LEU A 556 6.10 23.31 2.69
N ARG A 557 7.21 23.86 2.17
CA ARG A 557 7.17 24.89 1.13
C ARG A 557 6.66 24.33 -0.20
N ASP A 558 7.09 23.13 -0.58
CA ASP A 558 6.61 22.47 -1.80
C ASP A 558 5.11 22.18 -1.71
N ILE A 559 4.63 21.71 -0.56
CA ILE A 559 3.19 21.50 -0.33
C ILE A 559 2.43 22.83 -0.31
N ALA A 560 2.93 23.86 0.38
CA ALA A 560 2.29 25.17 0.42
C ALA A 560 2.12 25.79 -0.98
N ASN A 561 3.10 25.56 -1.87
CA ASN A 561 3.03 26.01 -3.27
C ASN A 561 1.86 25.37 -4.03
N VAL A 562 1.51 24.11 -3.76
CA VAL A 562 0.35 23.42 -4.39
C VAL A 562 -0.95 24.17 -4.09
N PHE A 563 -1.07 24.74 -2.90
CA PHE A 563 -2.25 25.49 -2.46
C PHE A 563 -2.14 27.00 -2.71
N GLU A 564 -1.08 27.48 -3.38
CA GLU A 564 -0.79 28.92 -3.51
C GLU A 564 -0.75 29.65 -2.14
N LEU A 565 -0.37 28.94 -1.08
CA LEU A 565 -0.23 29.47 0.27
C LEU A 565 1.15 30.11 0.44
N VAL A 566 1.22 31.33 0.97
CA VAL A 566 2.51 31.98 1.22
C VAL A 566 3.24 31.26 2.36
N PRO A 567 4.57 31.07 2.29
CA PRO A 567 5.32 30.39 3.35
C PRO A 567 5.13 31.00 4.76
N LYS A 568 4.78 32.29 4.83
CA LYS A 568 4.53 32.99 6.10
C LYS A 568 3.27 32.54 6.84
N ALA A 569 2.34 31.85 6.17
CA ALA A 569 1.18 31.23 6.80
C ALA A 569 1.48 29.83 7.37
N VAL A 570 2.69 29.32 7.12
CA VAL A 570 3.19 28.03 7.61
C VAL A 570 4.24 28.29 8.69
N HIS A 571 4.14 27.50 9.76
CA HIS A 571 4.98 27.59 10.93
C HIS A 571 5.46 26.20 11.34
N ILE A 572 6.65 26.12 11.91
CA ILE A 572 7.20 24.88 12.45
C ILE A 572 7.43 25.08 13.94
N PHE A 573 7.04 24.10 14.74
CA PHE A 573 7.36 24.07 16.15
C PHE A 573 8.11 22.79 16.51
N TYR A 574 8.85 22.82 17.62
CA TYR A 574 9.44 21.64 18.21
C TYR A 574 8.85 21.38 19.58
N ASP A 575 8.15 20.26 19.70
CA ASP A 575 7.68 19.73 20.96
C ASP A 575 7.75 18.21 20.94
N ASN A 576 8.48 17.63 21.88
CA ASN A 576 8.62 16.18 22.05
C ASN A 576 7.76 15.62 23.20
N ASN A 577 7.00 16.48 23.89
CA ASN A 577 6.20 16.09 25.06
C ASN A 577 4.71 15.97 24.74
N SER A 578 4.22 16.61 23.67
CA SER A 578 2.82 16.51 23.25
C SER A 578 2.59 15.46 22.14
N SER A 579 1.34 15.04 22.04
CA SER A 579 0.78 14.22 20.97
C SER A 579 0.50 15.00 19.67
N SER A 580 0.72 16.32 19.64
CA SER A 580 0.32 17.19 18.53
C SER A 580 1.30 17.09 17.35
N ILE A 581 0.80 16.57 16.23
CA ILE A 581 1.54 16.43 14.96
C ILE A 581 1.54 17.76 14.21
N ALA A 582 0.37 18.39 14.12
CA ALA A 582 0.15 19.69 13.54
C ALA A 582 -1.09 20.34 14.18
N PHE A 583 -1.31 21.63 13.95
CA PHE A 583 -2.55 22.31 14.29
C PHE A 583 -2.75 23.57 13.42
N ASN A 584 -4.01 23.96 13.21
CA ASN A 584 -4.39 25.23 12.60
C ASN A 584 -4.90 26.20 13.66
N ARG A 585 -4.36 27.42 13.67
CA ARG A 585 -4.84 28.51 14.52
C ARG A 585 -5.10 29.76 13.69
N ASP A 586 -6.37 30.14 13.57
CA ASP A 586 -6.80 31.35 12.86
C ASP A 586 -6.27 31.44 11.41
N GLY A 587 -6.12 30.29 10.74
CA GLY A 587 -5.58 30.19 9.39
C GLY A 587 -4.06 30.14 9.29
N ALA A 588 -3.34 30.11 10.41
CA ALA A 588 -1.91 29.86 10.48
C ALA A 588 -1.66 28.39 10.83
N LEU A 589 -0.89 27.70 9.98
CA LEU A 589 -0.68 26.25 10.07
C LEU A 589 0.64 25.97 10.78
N PHE A 590 0.61 25.14 11.81
CA PHE A 590 1.77 24.78 12.63
C PHE A 590 2.06 23.29 12.52
N PHE A 591 3.32 22.92 12.24
CA PHE A 591 3.73 21.53 12.07
C PHE A 591 4.89 21.17 13.00
N ASN A 592 4.84 19.98 13.61
CA ASN A 592 5.80 19.55 14.62
C ASN A 592 7.02 18.88 13.99
N LEU A 593 8.20 19.48 14.16
CA LEU A 593 9.46 18.94 13.67
C LEU A 593 9.86 17.63 14.36
N SER A 594 9.50 17.43 15.64
CA SER A 594 9.87 16.20 16.37
C SER A 594 9.26 14.96 15.73
N TYR A 595 8.02 15.07 15.21
CA TYR A 595 7.33 14.01 14.48
C TYR A 595 7.97 13.75 13.12
N TYR A 596 8.41 14.80 12.40
CA TYR A 596 9.15 14.61 11.16
C TYR A 596 10.44 13.82 11.37
N ILE A 597 11.20 14.16 12.42
CA ILE A 597 12.43 13.45 12.76
C ILE A 597 12.13 11.99 13.14
N ALA A 598 11.16 11.77 14.03
CA ALA A 598 10.80 10.43 14.50
C ALA A 598 10.32 9.51 13.37
N LEU A 599 9.60 10.05 12.38
CA LEU A 599 8.99 9.26 11.31
C LEU A 599 9.87 9.12 10.06
N HIS A 600 10.70 10.13 9.74
CA HIS A 600 11.31 10.24 8.41
C HIS A 600 12.80 10.55 8.38
N GLU A 601 13.48 10.71 9.52
CA GLU A 601 14.91 11.04 9.56
C GLU A 601 15.79 10.00 8.82
N GLN A 602 15.49 8.70 8.99
CA GLN A 602 16.28 7.63 8.37
C GLN A 602 16.14 7.62 6.84
N ASP A 603 14.95 7.95 6.34
CA ASP A 603 14.57 7.80 4.93
C ASP A 603 14.84 9.07 4.11
N CYS A 604 14.85 10.25 4.75
CA CYS A 604 15.03 11.55 4.11
C CYS A 604 16.47 12.11 4.22
N LYS A 605 17.50 11.25 4.29
CA LYS A 605 18.91 11.69 4.48
C LYS A 605 19.49 12.53 3.33
N ILE A 606 19.01 12.31 2.10
CA ILE A 606 19.54 12.96 0.89
C ILE A 606 18.46 13.82 0.19
N ARG A 607 17.21 13.36 0.17
CA ARG A 607 16.04 14.07 -0.38
C ARG A 607 14.75 13.58 0.29
N PRO A 608 13.65 14.35 0.27
CA PRO A 608 12.34 13.87 0.70
C PRO A 608 11.91 12.61 -0.05
N THR A 609 11.35 11.64 0.66
CA THR A 609 10.75 10.43 0.07
C THR A 609 9.29 10.67 -0.31
N ASN A 610 8.74 9.82 -1.19
CA ASN A 610 7.32 9.88 -1.57
C ASN A 610 6.40 9.68 -0.35
N ASP A 611 6.80 8.82 0.58
CA ASP A 611 6.02 8.54 1.79
C ASP A 611 5.99 9.75 2.73
N ALA A 612 7.13 10.42 2.92
CA ALA A 612 7.21 11.66 3.70
C ALA A 612 6.38 12.79 3.05
N MET A 613 6.50 12.98 1.73
CA MET A 613 5.69 13.97 1.00
C MET A 613 4.18 13.67 1.13
N THR A 614 3.77 12.42 0.99
CA THR A 614 2.36 12.00 1.08
C THR A 614 1.82 12.21 2.49
N TYR A 615 2.57 11.82 3.52
CA TYR A 615 2.17 11.97 4.92
C TYR A 615 1.93 13.45 5.28
N TRP A 616 2.90 14.31 4.94
CA TRP A 616 2.80 15.74 5.24
C TRP A 616 1.80 16.45 4.35
N PHE A 617 1.58 16.01 3.10
CA PHE A 617 0.49 16.52 2.26
C PHE A 617 -0.89 16.24 2.88
N MET A 618 -1.13 15.00 3.36
CA MET A 618 -2.37 14.63 4.03
C MET A 618 -2.58 15.40 5.33
N THR A 619 -1.51 15.54 6.12
CA THR A 619 -1.52 16.35 7.35
C THR A 619 -1.82 17.82 7.05
N PHE A 620 -1.22 18.38 5.99
CA PHE A 620 -1.48 19.75 5.57
C PHE A 620 -2.93 19.97 5.12
N CYS A 621 -3.49 19.04 4.34
CA CYS A 621 -4.90 19.08 3.94
C CYS A 621 -5.84 19.02 5.13
N HIS A 622 -5.51 18.19 6.13
CA HIS A 622 -6.25 18.07 7.38
C HIS A 622 -6.28 19.41 8.12
N GLU A 623 -5.12 20.04 8.32
CA GLU A 623 -5.07 21.34 8.98
C GLU A 623 -5.78 22.44 8.18
N LEU A 624 -5.72 22.40 6.85
CA LEU A 624 -6.45 23.34 6.01
C LEU A 624 -7.98 23.17 6.12
N ALA A 625 -8.47 21.95 6.32
CA ALA A 625 -9.89 21.67 6.53
C ALA A 625 -10.43 22.32 7.82
N HIS A 626 -9.59 22.50 8.84
CA HIS A 626 -9.95 23.21 10.06
C HIS A 626 -10.28 24.70 9.87
N ASN A 627 -9.95 25.30 8.72
CA ASN A 627 -10.45 26.64 8.37
C ASN A 627 -11.98 26.69 8.16
N PHE A 628 -12.61 25.54 7.92
CA PHE A 628 -14.05 25.45 7.66
C PHE A 628 -14.81 24.85 8.83
N VAL A 629 -14.23 23.82 9.47
CA VAL A 629 -14.88 23.08 10.54
C VAL A 629 -13.87 22.79 11.64
N VAL A 630 -14.12 23.34 12.83
CA VAL A 630 -13.23 23.18 13.99
C VAL A 630 -13.23 21.74 14.52
N ASN A 631 -14.41 21.11 14.54
CA ASN A 631 -14.59 19.78 15.12
C ASN A 631 -14.40 18.67 14.09
N HIS A 632 -13.78 17.54 14.49
CA HIS A 632 -13.67 16.31 13.70
C HIS A 632 -15.02 15.62 13.49
N SER A 633 -15.88 16.22 12.68
CA SER A 633 -17.21 15.72 12.31
C SER A 633 -17.19 15.10 10.91
N SER A 634 -18.28 14.44 10.51
CA SER A 634 -18.43 13.97 9.13
C SER A 634 -18.35 15.10 8.09
N GLU A 635 -18.68 16.34 8.50
CA GLU A 635 -18.52 17.53 7.64
C GLU A 635 -17.04 17.88 7.42
N HIS A 636 -16.21 17.74 8.47
CA HIS A 636 -14.76 17.90 8.38
C HIS A 636 -14.14 16.85 7.44
N GLU A 637 -14.56 15.59 7.53
CA GLU A 637 -14.09 14.52 6.62
C GLU A 637 -14.45 14.82 5.17
N VAL A 638 -15.68 15.27 4.89
CA VAL A 638 -16.11 15.62 3.53
C VAL A 638 -15.30 16.79 2.96
N ILE A 639 -14.99 17.79 3.78
CA ILE A 639 -14.18 18.95 3.37
C ILE A 639 -12.72 18.55 3.15
N LEU A 640 -12.15 17.69 4.02
CA LEU A 640 -10.82 17.12 3.84
C LEU A 640 -10.70 16.37 2.51
N PHE A 641 -11.62 15.45 2.22
CA PHE A 641 -11.66 14.76 0.93
C PHE A 641 -11.76 15.75 -0.24
N PHE A 642 -12.61 16.77 -0.12
CA PHE A 642 -12.73 17.80 -1.15
C PHE A 642 -11.42 18.57 -1.40
N ILE A 643 -10.68 18.94 -0.35
CA ILE A 643 -9.38 19.63 -0.46
C ILE A 643 -8.35 18.76 -1.17
N ILE A 644 -8.32 17.46 -0.85
CA ILE A 644 -7.42 16.48 -1.47
C ILE A 644 -7.73 16.34 -2.97
N TYR A 645 -8.98 15.99 -3.33
CA TYR A 645 -9.35 15.74 -4.74
C TYR A 645 -9.45 17.01 -5.59
N GLY A 646 -9.77 18.15 -4.97
CA GLY A 646 -9.91 19.44 -5.64
C GLY A 646 -8.63 19.93 -6.29
N ASN A 647 -7.46 19.59 -5.71
CA ASN A 647 -6.14 20.00 -6.22
C ASN A 647 -5.51 18.97 -7.17
N LEU A 648 -5.84 17.67 -7.02
CA LEU A 648 -5.43 16.61 -7.95
C LEU A 648 -5.99 16.79 -9.38
N TYR A 649 -7.12 17.50 -9.55
CA TYR A 649 -7.76 17.69 -10.86
C TYR A 649 -7.28 18.91 -11.66
N VAL A 650 -6.60 19.88 -11.03
CA VAL A 650 -6.18 21.13 -11.70
C VAL A 650 -4.85 20.98 -12.44
N GLU A 651 -3.96 20.09 -12.00
CA GLU A 651 -2.64 19.87 -12.62
C GLU A 651 -2.66 18.96 -13.85
N ILE A 652 -3.71 18.15 -14.06
CA ILE A 652 -3.82 17.29 -15.26
C ILE A 652 -4.08 18.12 -16.53
N SER A 653 -4.52 19.38 -16.39
CA SER A 653 -4.82 20.27 -17.53
C SER A 653 -3.70 21.20 -17.98
N ASN A 654 -2.63 21.38 -17.19
CA ASN A 654 -1.53 22.31 -17.52
C ASN A 654 -0.21 21.54 -17.59
N ASN A 655 0.10 21.06 -18.80
CA ASN A 655 1.31 20.32 -19.11
C ASN A 655 2.45 21.31 -19.42
N ASP A 656 3.35 21.56 -18.46
CA ASP A 656 4.68 22.11 -18.69
C ASP A 656 5.66 21.58 -17.61
N GLU A 657 6.84 21.15 -18.06
CA GLU A 657 7.85 20.36 -17.37
C GLU A 657 8.25 20.87 -15.96
N LYS A 658 7.79 20.19 -14.90
CA LYS A 658 8.28 20.27 -13.49
C LYS A 658 8.12 18.89 -12.79
N PRO A 659 8.83 18.61 -11.67
CA PRO A 659 9.24 17.24 -11.28
C PRO A 659 8.14 16.29 -10.73
N TRP A 660 6.86 16.48 -11.05
CA TRP A 660 5.73 15.81 -10.42
C TRP A 660 4.91 14.85 -11.31
N ASN A 661 5.53 14.25 -12.34
CA ASN A 661 4.89 13.17 -13.13
C ASN A 661 4.58 11.87 -12.35
N TYR A 662 4.75 11.84 -11.03
CA TYR A 662 4.55 10.65 -10.19
C TYR A 662 3.23 10.64 -9.37
N MET A 663 2.48 11.74 -9.33
CA MET A 663 1.19 11.80 -8.59
C MET A 663 -0.05 11.43 -9.42
N VAL A 664 0.12 11.00 -10.68
CA VAL A 664 -0.98 10.47 -11.52
C VAL A 664 -1.46 9.08 -11.07
N ASN A 665 -0.76 8.40 -10.15
CA ASN A 665 -1.12 7.04 -9.72
C ASN A 665 -2.09 6.95 -8.52
N VAL A 666 -2.55 8.06 -7.92
CA VAL A 666 -3.48 8.00 -6.78
C VAL A 666 -4.90 7.58 -7.21
N HIS A 667 -5.25 7.72 -8.49
CA HIS A 667 -6.51 7.18 -9.03
C HIS A 667 -6.51 5.65 -9.23
N LYS A 668 -5.38 4.97 -8.99
CA LYS A 668 -5.27 3.51 -9.17
C LYS A 668 -5.31 2.71 -7.86
N TYR A 669 -5.43 3.37 -6.71
CA TYR A 669 -5.32 2.75 -5.38
C TYR A 669 -6.42 3.15 -4.39
N MET A 670 -7.55 3.66 -4.87
CA MET A 670 -8.83 3.71 -4.15
C MET A 670 -9.90 3.06 -5.02
#